data_AF-A0A7I8BPX1-F1
#
_entry.id   AF-A0A7I8BPX1-F1
#
_cell.length_a   1.000
_cell.length_b   1.000
_cell.length_c   1.000
_cell.angle_alpha   90.00
_cell.angle_beta   90.00
_cell.angle_gamma   90.00
#
_symmetry.space_group_name_H-M   'P 1'
#
loop_
_entity.id
_entity.type
_entity.pdbx_description
1 polymer ?
#
loop_
_entity_poly.entity_id
_entity_poly.type
_entity_poly.pdbx_seq_one_letter_code
_entity_poly.pdbx_strand_id
1 'polypeptide(L)'
;MNPLSTQHNFQSLSLKDLLEARDLYHWHLSNKPNVVGTAVGLYLIRNDEPWPDQQRGANGDAETRAKPKGVRTFDNSEVRPYSWPAVIVLVRDWVDATEFGRGNVDPDHMVPRTLYMPDGRAVPVCVVAVEPTAPATSAPADARWPSTYIGGGCPLIADAQGIERTASVGCLVTDGHTTYALTNRHVCGEPGSPVKALLRGAVAEVGIASDRQLTREPFTAVFPGLAGSRSFLTLDIGLVEVHDANDWSSQPFGIEGSIGNVADINELSLSLQLIDQPVTAFGSASGALDGTIKALFYRHKSLAGYDYVSQFLIAPANGSPQTQPGDSGTLWYLTSLAATSGDGARSLTPLAIEWGGQSLASDDGARLNYALATGLSTACQLLDVDLVRAHNVGANPYWGQTGHYSIATAAIQSVKQGPLRDFLEVNVERISFRPDELTPEQIREKLARGDFVELADVPDFVWKKTPNRVPGGRDYAQNAGPEHPNHYADIDQPDGDGKTLRDVTLGNIANMSVAVWSKWYADEGETDARYEGLLPFRVWQIFDEMVRQLKARNDTKFLCAAGVLAHYVGDACQPLHGSYHSDGYKDAPGTTAKKWPGKGVHAAFEDKMVDRHSDELLPKIGPQAQAFEGDIPKIDDGRDAAFATVTLMAEAATILPPSTLIDEYIRLGGGSSARVIDGLWDAFGDDTAKLMGAGARYLAAMWEAAYAAADTSLPAGAREISEQALAKVYQDKTFLPSLTIDKIGPVIG
;
A
#
# COMPACT_ATOMS: atom_id res chain seq x y z
N MET A 1 14.64 51.79 5.55
CA MET A 1 16.03 52.04 5.10
C MET A 1 16.10 53.43 4.49
N ASN A 2 17.28 54.06 4.46
CA ASN A 2 17.51 55.26 3.64
C ASN A 2 17.55 54.84 2.16
N PRO A 3 16.71 55.37 1.26
CA PRO A 3 16.71 54.99 -0.16
C PRO A 3 17.98 55.40 -0.93
N LEU A 4 18.85 56.21 -0.31
CA LEU A 4 20.17 56.60 -0.83
C LEU A 4 21.33 55.88 -0.10
N SER A 5 21.05 54.84 0.68
CA SER A 5 22.07 54.02 1.34
C SER A 5 22.85 53.19 0.34
N THR A 6 24.18 53.23 0.40
CA THR A 6 25.07 52.35 -0.39
C THR A 6 25.26 50.96 0.23
N GLN A 7 24.59 50.66 1.36
CA GLN A 7 24.57 49.32 1.93
C GLN A 7 23.93 48.33 0.95
N HIS A 8 24.62 47.22 0.70
CA HIS A 8 24.22 46.25 -0.31
C HIS A 8 22.91 45.55 0.07
N ASN A 9 21.88 45.69 -0.76
CA ASN A 9 20.60 45.03 -0.54
C ASN A 9 20.64 43.57 -1.03
N PHE A 10 21.02 42.64 -0.16
CA PHE A 10 21.09 41.22 -0.52
C PHE A 10 19.71 40.59 -0.81
N GLN A 11 18.59 41.20 -0.39
CA GLN A 11 17.25 40.66 -0.60
C GLN A 11 16.78 40.70 -2.07
N SER A 12 17.42 41.51 -2.93
CA SER A 12 17.09 41.56 -4.36
C SER A 12 17.85 40.56 -5.23
N LEU A 13 18.68 39.71 -4.63
CA LEU A 13 19.40 38.67 -5.36
C LEU A 13 18.47 37.50 -5.73
N SER A 14 18.69 36.93 -6.90
CA SER A 14 17.98 35.77 -7.43
C SER A 14 18.84 34.51 -7.37
N LEU A 15 18.22 33.34 -7.59
CA LEU A 15 18.94 32.07 -7.76
C LEU A 15 20.02 32.15 -8.85
N LYS A 16 19.74 32.87 -9.95
CA LYS A 16 20.68 33.10 -11.05
C LYS A 16 21.92 33.87 -10.61
N ASP A 17 21.76 34.92 -9.79
CA ASP A 17 22.88 35.69 -9.25
C ASP A 17 23.80 34.82 -8.35
N LEU A 18 23.21 33.93 -7.54
CA LEU A 18 23.97 33.01 -6.69
C LEU A 18 24.78 31.99 -7.52
N LEU A 19 24.18 31.44 -8.58
CA LEU A 19 24.83 30.48 -9.47
C LEU A 19 25.94 31.13 -10.30
N GLU A 20 25.73 32.36 -10.77
CA GLU A 20 26.75 33.14 -11.48
C GLU A 20 27.94 33.45 -10.58
N ALA A 21 27.70 33.86 -9.34
CA ALA A 21 28.76 34.06 -8.35
C ALA A 21 29.51 32.74 -8.05
N ARG A 22 28.79 31.62 -7.94
CA ARG A 22 29.41 30.30 -7.70
C ARG A 22 30.28 29.85 -8.87
N ASP A 23 29.82 29.97 -10.12
CA ASP A 23 30.61 29.56 -11.30
C ASP A 23 31.83 30.48 -11.52
N LEU A 24 31.68 31.79 -11.28
CA LEU A 24 32.78 32.75 -11.32
C LEU A 24 33.87 32.43 -10.28
N TYR A 25 33.46 32.12 -9.05
CA TYR A 25 34.37 31.82 -7.94
C TYR A 25 34.70 30.33 -7.78
N HIS A 26 34.29 29.48 -8.73
CA HIS A 26 34.46 28.01 -8.69
C HIS A 26 35.85 27.58 -8.21
N TRP A 27 36.89 28.01 -8.92
CA TRP A 27 38.27 27.66 -8.57
C TRP A 27 38.73 28.20 -7.21
N HIS A 28 38.24 29.37 -6.80
CA HIS A 28 38.60 29.95 -5.51
C HIS A 28 37.94 29.20 -4.34
N LEU A 29 36.72 28.70 -4.51
CA LEU A 29 36.03 27.93 -3.47
C LEU A 29 36.45 26.45 -3.48
N SER A 30 36.51 25.83 -4.66
CA SER A 30 36.80 24.39 -4.80
C SER A 30 38.26 24.00 -4.55
N ASN A 31 39.21 24.94 -4.64
CA ASN A 31 40.61 24.68 -4.30
C ASN A 31 40.94 24.90 -2.80
N LYS A 32 40.00 25.39 -1.96
CA LYS A 32 40.28 25.61 -0.53
C LYS A 32 40.26 24.27 0.22
N PRO A 33 41.35 23.87 0.93
CA PRO A 33 41.43 22.55 1.58
C PRO A 33 40.35 22.25 2.63
N ASN A 34 39.71 23.31 3.17
CA ASN A 34 38.65 23.21 4.17
C ASN A 34 37.24 23.11 3.55
N VAL A 35 37.06 23.43 2.27
CA VAL A 35 35.73 23.50 1.63
C VAL A 35 35.32 22.13 1.10
N VAL A 36 34.50 21.42 1.88
CA VAL A 36 34.01 20.08 1.53
C VAL A 36 32.82 20.12 0.56
N GLY A 37 31.98 21.17 0.61
CA GLY A 37 30.82 21.31 -0.28
C GLY A 37 30.47 22.76 -0.60
N THR A 38 29.70 22.96 -1.67
CA THR A 38 29.04 24.24 -1.98
C THR A 38 27.60 23.99 -2.40
N ALA A 39 26.71 24.95 -2.13
CA ALA A 39 25.32 24.92 -2.58
C ALA A 39 24.81 26.37 -2.72
N VAL A 40 23.55 26.56 -3.12
CA VAL A 40 22.88 27.87 -3.10
C VAL A 40 21.57 27.78 -2.34
N GLY A 41 21.21 28.84 -1.62
CA GLY A 41 20.05 28.83 -0.74
C GLY A 41 19.83 30.18 -0.06
N LEU A 42 19.24 30.14 1.14
CA LEU A 42 19.05 31.29 2.00
C LEU A 42 20.07 31.27 3.15
N TYR A 43 20.43 32.46 3.64
CA TYR A 43 21.41 32.62 4.70
C TYR A 43 20.84 32.13 6.04
N LEU A 44 21.48 31.11 6.61
CA LEU A 44 21.08 30.49 7.86
C LEU A 44 21.46 31.38 9.07
N ILE A 45 20.45 31.68 9.88
CA ILE A 45 20.56 32.46 11.12
C ILE A 45 20.60 31.47 12.27
N ARG A 46 21.53 31.64 13.23
CA ARG A 46 21.59 30.73 14.37
C ARG A 46 20.37 30.90 15.27
N ASN A 47 19.92 29.80 15.85
CA ASN A 47 18.75 29.75 16.73
C ASN A 47 18.95 30.68 17.95
N ASP A 48 20.19 30.84 18.43
CA ASP A 48 20.57 31.72 19.54
C ASP A 48 20.75 33.21 19.18
N GLU A 49 20.76 33.57 17.88
CA GLU A 49 20.81 34.98 17.48
C GLU A 49 19.45 35.65 17.77
N PRO A 50 19.40 36.77 18.52
CA PRO A 50 18.14 37.41 18.90
C PRO A 50 17.43 38.00 17.68
N TRP A 51 16.09 38.08 17.76
CA TRP A 51 15.28 38.67 16.70
C TRP A 51 15.56 40.19 16.55
N PRO A 52 15.37 40.79 15.35
CA PRO A 52 15.77 42.18 15.10
C PRO A 52 15.01 43.24 15.92
N ASP A 53 13.85 42.90 16.45
CA ASP A 53 13.06 43.69 17.40
C ASP A 53 13.61 43.59 18.83
N GLN A 54 14.06 42.40 19.24
CA GLN A 54 14.68 42.13 20.54
C GLN A 54 16.09 42.75 20.70
N GLN A 55 16.77 43.08 19.61
CA GLN A 55 18.05 43.82 19.64
C GLN A 55 17.90 45.30 20.04
N ARG A 56 16.67 45.83 20.17
CA ARG A 56 16.41 47.18 20.65
C ARG A 56 16.11 47.15 22.14
N GLY A 57 17.10 47.52 22.95
CA GLY A 57 16.90 47.75 24.38
C GLY A 57 15.85 48.84 24.64
N ALA A 58 15.23 48.82 25.83
CA ALA A 58 14.12 49.72 26.20
C ALA A 58 14.42 51.23 26.09
N ASN A 59 15.69 51.62 25.99
CA ASN A 59 16.15 53.01 25.83
C ASN A 59 16.64 53.35 24.40
N GLY A 60 16.53 52.44 23.43
CA GLY A 60 16.90 52.69 22.02
C GLY A 60 18.39 52.61 21.68
N ASP A 61 19.27 52.47 22.66
CA ASP A 61 20.69 52.19 22.44
C ASP A 61 20.90 50.74 21.97
N ALA A 62 21.72 50.55 20.93
CA ALA A 62 22.12 49.23 20.46
C ALA A 62 23.13 48.59 21.44
N GLU A 63 23.00 47.30 21.74
CA GLU A 63 23.95 46.60 22.61
C GLU A 63 25.36 46.58 21.98
N THR A 64 26.26 47.41 22.52
CA THR A 64 27.57 47.76 21.91
C THR A 64 28.66 46.69 22.05
N ARG A 65 28.30 45.43 22.28
CA ARG A 65 29.21 44.28 22.21
C ARG A 65 28.51 43.08 21.57
N ALA A 66 28.62 42.98 20.26
CA ALA A 66 28.32 41.73 19.55
C ALA A 66 29.15 40.60 20.17
N LYS A 67 28.47 39.61 20.78
CA LYS A 67 29.11 38.37 21.23
C LYS A 67 29.83 37.72 20.04
N PRO A 68 30.96 37.01 20.25
CA PRO A 68 31.54 36.19 19.20
C PRO A 68 30.47 35.27 18.63
N LYS A 69 30.24 35.32 17.32
CA LYS A 69 29.28 34.43 16.67
C LYS A 69 29.90 33.04 16.61
N GLY A 70 29.33 32.10 17.36
CA GLY A 70 29.84 30.72 17.48
C GLY A 70 29.83 29.95 16.17
N VAL A 71 30.06 28.64 16.22
CA VAL A 71 29.94 27.76 15.04
C VAL A 71 28.54 27.92 14.43
N ARG A 72 28.43 27.75 13.10
CA ARG A 72 27.13 27.61 12.41
C ARG A 72 27.08 26.22 11.81
N THR A 73 26.03 25.46 12.08
CA THR A 73 25.74 24.17 11.44
C THR A 73 24.32 24.19 10.86
N PHE A 74 23.82 23.04 10.37
CA PHE A 74 22.43 22.91 9.93
C PHE A 74 21.43 22.76 11.08
N ASP A 75 21.85 22.32 12.27
CA ASP A 75 20.93 22.07 13.40
C ASP A 75 20.74 23.31 14.27
N ASN A 76 21.84 24.03 14.54
CA ASN A 76 21.81 25.24 15.34
C ASN A 76 21.37 26.49 14.55
N SER A 77 20.92 26.34 13.30
CA SER A 77 20.55 27.46 12.44
C SER A 77 19.37 27.16 11.50
N GLU A 78 18.57 28.20 11.25
CA GLU A 78 17.32 28.15 10.51
C GLU A 78 17.23 29.27 9.45
N VAL A 79 16.34 29.13 8.48
CA VAL A 79 15.90 30.28 7.66
C VAL A 79 14.85 31.07 8.44
N ARG A 80 15.00 32.40 8.48
CA ARG A 80 14.02 33.31 9.06
C ARG A 80 13.39 34.20 7.97
N PRO A 81 12.25 34.86 8.21
CA PRO A 81 11.63 35.77 7.24
C PRO A 81 12.52 36.93 6.74
N TYR A 82 13.64 37.20 7.41
CA TYR A 82 14.65 38.20 7.03
C TYR A 82 15.97 37.60 6.51
N SER A 83 16.08 36.27 6.40
CA SER A 83 17.19 35.61 5.70
C SER A 83 17.25 36.07 4.23
N TRP A 84 18.45 36.07 3.66
CA TRP A 84 18.70 36.58 2.31
C TRP A 84 19.39 35.52 1.44
N PRO A 85 19.24 35.57 0.10
CA PRO A 85 19.95 34.72 -0.85
C PRO A 85 21.46 34.66 -0.60
N ALA A 86 22.05 33.46 -0.53
CA ALA A 86 23.47 33.27 -0.28
C ALA A 86 24.05 32.02 -0.96
N VAL A 87 25.33 32.08 -1.32
CA VAL A 87 26.11 30.87 -1.63
C VAL A 87 26.43 30.18 -0.31
N ILE A 88 26.00 28.93 -0.15
CA ILE A 88 26.29 28.12 1.03
C ILE A 88 27.63 27.43 0.79
N VAL A 89 28.58 27.59 1.71
CA VAL A 89 29.91 26.96 1.66
C VAL A 89 30.06 26.09 2.89
N LEU A 90 30.15 24.78 2.67
CA LEU A 90 30.31 23.78 3.71
C LEU A 90 31.80 23.61 4.00
N VAL A 91 32.18 23.78 5.26
CA VAL A 91 33.56 23.61 5.74
C VAL A 91 33.65 22.47 6.75
N ARG A 92 34.78 21.76 6.78
CA ARG A 92 35.02 20.73 7.80
C ARG A 92 35.40 21.34 9.14
N ASP A 93 36.34 22.28 9.10
CA ASP A 93 36.97 22.88 10.27
C ASP A 93 36.45 24.31 10.43
N TRP A 94 35.74 24.63 11.52
CA TRP A 94 35.30 26.01 11.77
C TRP A 94 36.47 26.88 12.22
N VAL A 95 36.67 28.02 11.55
CA VAL A 95 37.73 29.00 11.86
C VAL A 95 37.06 30.31 12.26
N ASP A 96 37.39 30.84 13.44
CA ASP A 96 36.80 32.11 13.87
C ASP A 96 37.39 33.31 13.11
N ALA A 97 36.55 34.33 12.93
CA ALA A 97 36.90 35.57 12.25
C ALA A 97 38.15 36.26 12.82
N THR A 98 38.41 36.10 14.12
CA THR A 98 39.50 36.75 14.85
C THR A 98 40.83 36.01 14.76
N GLU A 99 40.87 34.80 14.19
CA GLU A 99 42.09 34.01 14.00
C GLU A 99 42.84 34.43 12.73
N PHE A 100 42.11 34.85 11.70
CA PHE A 100 42.69 35.44 10.49
C PHE A 100 43.41 36.76 10.82
N GLY A 101 44.66 36.88 10.36
CA GLY A 101 45.52 38.04 10.63
C GLY A 101 46.32 37.98 11.94
N ARG A 102 46.19 36.92 12.76
CA ARG A 102 47.05 36.68 13.94
C ARG A 102 48.20 35.69 13.71
N GLY A 103 48.32 35.14 12.50
CA GLY A 103 49.37 34.20 12.11
C GLY A 103 49.09 32.73 12.47
N ASN A 104 47.94 32.42 13.07
CA ASN A 104 47.57 31.05 13.45
C ASN A 104 46.95 30.23 12.31
N VAL A 105 46.36 30.90 11.31
CA VAL A 105 45.73 30.29 10.14
C VAL A 105 46.16 31.07 8.90
N ASP A 106 46.48 30.34 7.82
CA ASP A 106 46.82 30.93 6.52
C ASP A 106 45.62 31.72 5.95
N PRO A 107 45.77 33.03 5.63
CA PRO A 107 44.71 33.82 5.00
C PRO A 107 44.17 33.23 3.69
N ASP A 108 44.97 32.47 2.93
CA ASP A 108 44.52 31.85 1.67
C ASP A 108 43.49 30.73 1.91
N HIS A 109 43.44 30.17 3.12
CA HIS A 109 42.40 29.22 3.54
C HIS A 109 41.09 29.90 3.97
N MET A 110 41.05 31.24 4.12
CA MET A 110 39.84 31.96 4.52
C MET A 110 38.75 31.83 3.45
N VAL A 111 37.54 31.38 3.84
CA VAL A 111 36.36 31.48 2.98
C VAL A 111 35.88 32.94 2.97
N PRO A 112 35.77 33.60 1.81
CA PRO A 112 35.29 34.98 1.75
C PRO A 112 33.84 35.07 2.22
N ARG A 113 33.50 36.12 2.97
CA ARG A 113 32.12 36.38 3.45
C ARG A 113 31.19 36.93 2.37
N THR A 114 31.77 37.47 1.31
CA THR A 114 31.08 38.10 0.18
C THR A 114 31.90 37.86 -1.08
N LEU A 115 31.23 37.46 -2.16
CA LEU A 115 31.75 37.35 -3.51
C LEU A 115 31.40 38.65 -4.25
N TYR A 116 32.40 39.31 -4.86
CA TYR A 116 32.21 40.59 -5.54
C TYR A 116 32.23 40.37 -7.05
N MET A 117 31.09 40.64 -7.69
CA MET A 117 30.89 40.41 -9.11
C MET A 117 31.53 41.54 -9.94
N PRO A 118 31.93 41.28 -11.21
CA PRO A 118 32.56 42.29 -12.06
C PRO A 118 31.67 43.51 -12.37
N ASP A 119 30.35 43.38 -12.23
CA ASP A 119 29.36 44.43 -12.41
C ASP A 119 29.00 45.19 -11.12
N GLY A 120 29.66 44.88 -10.00
CA GLY A 120 29.43 45.50 -8.70
C GLY A 120 28.32 44.85 -7.86
N ARG A 121 27.64 43.78 -8.33
CA ARG A 121 26.83 42.94 -7.42
C ARG A 121 27.72 42.33 -6.33
N ALA A 122 27.16 42.16 -5.14
CA ALA A 122 27.83 41.55 -4.00
C ALA A 122 26.98 40.39 -3.48
N VAL A 123 27.47 39.16 -3.61
CA VAL A 123 26.76 37.95 -3.23
C VAL A 123 27.30 37.42 -1.91
N PRO A 124 26.48 37.31 -0.85
CA PRO A 124 26.95 36.90 0.47
C PRO A 124 27.18 35.39 0.54
N VAL A 125 28.10 34.99 1.41
CA VAL A 125 28.47 33.59 1.65
C VAL A 125 28.01 33.15 3.04
N CYS A 126 27.20 32.10 3.08
CA CYS A 126 26.83 31.42 4.31
C CYS A 126 27.81 30.27 4.57
N VAL A 127 28.81 30.51 5.42
CA VAL A 127 29.72 29.45 5.88
C VAL A 127 29.01 28.59 6.92
N VAL A 128 28.96 27.28 6.69
CA VAL A 128 28.32 26.27 7.55
C VAL A 128 29.37 25.18 7.82
N ALA A 129 29.63 24.86 9.09
CA ALA A 129 30.44 23.71 9.46
C ALA A 129 29.61 22.42 9.31
N VAL A 130 30.23 21.38 8.74
CA VAL A 130 29.67 20.04 8.64
C VAL A 130 30.78 19.01 8.85
N GLU A 131 30.45 17.90 9.50
CA GLU A 131 31.34 16.74 9.59
C GLU A 131 30.77 15.62 8.70
N PRO A 132 31.38 15.30 7.54
CA PRO A 132 30.95 14.17 6.73
C PRO A 132 31.17 12.84 7.45
N THR A 133 30.14 12.01 7.56
CA THR A 133 30.19 10.72 8.27
C THR A 133 29.93 9.54 7.34
N ALA A 134 30.22 8.32 7.83
CA ALA A 134 29.66 7.12 7.23
C ALA A 134 28.13 7.08 7.42
N PRO A 135 27.35 6.49 6.50
CA PRO A 135 25.90 6.44 6.61
C PRO A 135 25.37 5.91 7.94
N ALA A 136 24.28 6.53 8.40
CA ALA A 136 23.45 6.00 9.47
C ALA A 136 22.64 4.83 8.89
N THR A 137 23.03 3.59 9.17
CA THR A 137 22.32 2.41 8.70
C THR A 137 21.27 1.98 9.73
N SER A 138 19.99 1.96 9.34
CA SER A 138 18.94 1.27 10.08
C SER A 138 18.68 -0.13 9.51
N ALA A 139 17.89 -0.94 10.22
CA ALA A 139 17.20 -2.04 9.54
C ALA A 139 16.21 -1.46 8.52
N PRO A 140 15.88 -2.19 7.44
CA PRO A 140 14.74 -1.84 6.60
C PRO A 140 13.47 -1.74 7.45
N ALA A 141 12.57 -0.82 7.11
CA ALA A 141 11.26 -0.74 7.71
C ALA A 141 10.50 -2.06 7.53
N ASP A 142 9.65 -2.42 8.50
CA ASP A 142 8.65 -3.50 8.36
C ASP A 142 7.47 -3.03 7.48
N ALA A 143 7.82 -2.40 6.35
CA ALA A 143 6.92 -1.96 5.30
C ALA A 143 6.58 -3.15 4.41
N ARG A 144 5.30 -3.34 4.17
CA ARG A 144 4.76 -4.57 3.62
C ARG A 144 4.00 -4.29 2.36
N TRP A 145 4.55 -4.80 1.28
CA TRP A 145 4.21 -4.37 -0.07
C TRP A 145 2.91 -5.04 -0.53
N PRO A 146 2.04 -4.33 -1.28
CA PRO A 146 0.85 -4.94 -1.84
C PRO A 146 1.23 -6.17 -2.65
N SER A 147 0.56 -7.29 -2.40
CA SER A 147 0.79 -8.50 -3.18
C SER A 147 0.04 -8.42 -4.53
N THR A 148 -0.98 -7.59 -4.68
CA THR A 148 -1.85 -7.60 -5.87
C THR A 148 -1.37 -6.68 -6.99
N TYR A 149 -0.59 -5.63 -6.69
CA TYR A 149 -0.10 -4.64 -7.65
C TYR A 149 1.16 -3.93 -7.16
N ILE A 150 1.83 -3.19 -8.05
CA ILE A 150 3.07 -2.45 -7.80
C ILE A 150 2.80 -0.95 -7.98
N GLY A 151 3.23 -0.11 -7.04
CA GLY A 151 3.02 1.34 -7.09
C GLY A 151 4.25 2.13 -6.63
N GLY A 152 4.13 3.45 -6.57
CA GLY A 152 5.20 4.30 -6.02
C GLY A 152 5.57 3.88 -4.59
N GLY A 153 6.85 3.86 -4.27
CA GLY A 153 7.40 3.37 -2.99
C GLY A 153 7.66 1.86 -2.92
N CYS A 154 7.03 1.04 -3.78
CA CYS A 154 7.24 -0.42 -3.76
C CYS A 154 8.67 -0.83 -4.19
N PRO A 155 9.18 -1.97 -3.72
CA PRO A 155 10.52 -2.45 -4.03
C PRO A 155 10.63 -2.98 -5.46
N LEU A 156 11.64 -2.49 -6.18
CA LEU A 156 12.22 -3.13 -7.36
C LEU A 156 13.47 -3.92 -6.98
N ILE A 157 13.66 -5.04 -7.65
CA ILE A 157 14.76 -5.98 -7.44
C ILE A 157 15.47 -6.20 -8.79
N ALA A 158 16.78 -6.01 -8.81
CA ALA A 158 17.61 -6.23 -10.00
C ALA A 158 18.87 -7.04 -9.65
N ASP A 159 19.18 -8.07 -10.44
CA ASP A 159 20.36 -8.91 -10.26
C ASP A 159 21.55 -8.36 -11.06
N ALA A 160 22.57 -7.86 -10.36
CA ALA A 160 23.78 -7.30 -10.98
C ALA A 160 25.04 -8.04 -10.51
N GLN A 161 25.70 -8.76 -11.41
CA GLN A 161 26.96 -9.47 -11.14
C GLN A 161 26.88 -10.50 -9.98
N GLY A 162 25.71 -11.11 -9.77
CA GLY A 162 25.46 -12.04 -8.67
C GLY A 162 25.18 -11.37 -7.33
N ILE A 163 24.92 -10.06 -7.33
CA ILE A 163 24.47 -9.27 -6.18
C ILE A 163 23.06 -8.76 -6.49
N GLU A 164 22.11 -9.09 -5.62
CA GLU A 164 20.76 -8.51 -5.65
C GLU A 164 20.82 -7.03 -5.24
N ARG A 165 20.15 -6.16 -6.00
CA ARG A 165 19.99 -4.74 -5.70
C ARG A 165 18.53 -4.43 -5.51
N THR A 166 18.21 -3.74 -4.42
CA THR A 166 16.87 -3.22 -4.13
C THR A 166 16.81 -1.72 -4.34
N ALA A 167 15.62 -1.24 -4.70
CA ALA A 167 15.30 0.17 -4.89
C ALA A 167 13.79 0.39 -4.80
N SER A 168 13.37 1.65 -4.90
CA SER A 168 11.97 2.05 -4.90
C SER A 168 11.50 2.37 -6.33
N VAL A 169 10.25 2.04 -6.63
CA VAL A 169 9.49 2.67 -7.71
C VAL A 169 9.25 4.13 -7.31
N GLY A 170 9.53 5.09 -8.20
CA GLY A 170 9.15 6.48 -7.98
C GLY A 170 7.69 6.73 -8.35
N CYS A 171 7.37 6.49 -9.61
CA CYS A 171 6.02 6.65 -10.17
C CYS A 171 5.88 5.93 -11.52
N LEU A 172 4.66 5.86 -12.04
CA LEU A 172 4.39 5.48 -13.42
C LEU A 172 4.48 6.70 -14.35
N VAL A 173 5.17 6.55 -15.48
CA VAL A 173 5.28 7.56 -16.55
C VAL A 173 4.99 6.95 -17.91
N THR A 174 4.68 7.75 -18.93
CA THR A 174 4.37 7.26 -20.28
C THR A 174 4.83 8.22 -21.36
N ASP A 175 5.21 7.71 -22.52
CA ASP A 175 5.44 8.50 -23.75
C ASP A 175 4.16 8.64 -24.61
N GLY A 176 3.00 8.26 -24.06
CA GLY A 176 1.72 8.20 -24.76
C GLY A 176 1.45 6.87 -25.48
N HIS A 177 2.43 5.96 -25.56
CA HIS A 177 2.25 4.60 -26.08
C HIS A 177 2.59 3.52 -25.05
N THR A 178 3.77 3.63 -24.43
CA THR A 178 4.32 2.68 -23.48
C THR A 178 4.19 3.24 -22.07
N THR A 179 3.80 2.40 -21.10
CA THR A 179 3.89 2.73 -19.68
C THR A 179 5.22 2.24 -19.13
N TYR A 180 5.87 3.08 -18.33
CA TYR A 180 7.13 2.81 -17.68
C TYR A 180 7.00 3.01 -16.18
N ALA A 181 7.70 2.20 -15.40
CA ALA A 181 7.99 2.52 -14.01
C ALA A 181 9.31 3.30 -13.93
N LEU A 182 9.28 4.49 -13.33
CA LEU A 182 10.46 5.34 -13.15
C LEU A 182 11.17 4.97 -11.84
N THR A 183 12.49 4.76 -11.91
CA THR A 183 13.37 4.50 -10.76
C THR A 183 14.78 5.07 -11.06
N ASN A 184 15.85 4.59 -10.42
CA ASN A 184 17.22 4.98 -10.76
C ASN A 184 17.93 4.01 -11.72
N ARG A 185 18.81 4.58 -12.56
CA ARG A 185 19.63 3.81 -13.50
C ARG A 185 20.60 2.87 -12.79
N HIS A 186 21.22 3.30 -11.69
CA HIS A 186 22.15 2.44 -10.94
C HIS A 186 21.50 1.17 -10.36
N VAL A 187 20.17 1.08 -10.41
CA VAL A 187 19.38 -0.08 -9.97
C VAL A 187 18.91 -0.90 -11.17
N CYS A 188 18.09 -0.31 -12.06
CA CYS A 188 17.50 -1.06 -13.17
C CYS A 188 18.57 -1.64 -14.11
N GLY A 189 19.75 -1.03 -14.14
CA GLY A 189 20.91 -1.55 -14.86
C GLY A 189 20.93 -1.17 -16.33
N GLU A 190 21.72 -1.90 -17.11
CA GLU A 190 21.87 -1.65 -18.54
C GLU A 190 20.60 -2.05 -19.31
N PRO A 191 20.30 -1.41 -20.47
CA PRO A 191 19.09 -1.67 -21.24
C PRO A 191 18.89 -3.16 -21.57
N GLY A 192 17.66 -3.63 -21.44
CA GLY A 192 17.28 -5.04 -21.57
C GLY A 192 17.53 -5.91 -20.33
N SER A 193 18.05 -5.37 -19.23
CA SER A 193 18.17 -6.12 -17.97
C SER A 193 16.78 -6.39 -17.38
N PRO A 194 16.49 -7.62 -16.91
CA PRO A 194 15.21 -7.94 -16.28
C PRO A 194 15.09 -7.26 -14.91
N VAL A 195 13.93 -6.65 -14.65
CA VAL A 195 13.61 -6.01 -13.37
C VAL A 195 12.45 -6.78 -12.74
N LYS A 196 12.59 -7.07 -11.45
CA LYS A 196 11.65 -7.87 -10.67
C LYS A 196 10.98 -7.03 -9.59
N ALA A 197 9.83 -7.48 -9.11
CA ALA A 197 9.21 -6.97 -7.89
C ALA A 197 8.46 -8.10 -7.18
N LEU A 198 7.99 -7.84 -5.95
CA LEU A 198 7.04 -8.72 -5.29
C LEU A 198 5.66 -8.55 -5.95
N LEU A 199 5.18 -9.59 -6.61
CA LEU A 199 3.88 -9.62 -7.27
C LEU A 199 3.19 -10.97 -7.04
N ARG A 200 1.92 -10.91 -6.65
CA ARG A 200 1.03 -12.00 -6.27
C ARG A 200 1.65 -12.94 -5.22
N GLY A 201 2.41 -12.35 -4.30
CA GLY A 201 3.06 -13.03 -3.17
C GLY A 201 4.37 -13.77 -3.51
N ALA A 202 4.90 -13.59 -4.72
CA ALA A 202 6.17 -14.14 -5.19
C ALA A 202 7.04 -13.07 -5.88
N VAL A 203 8.35 -13.26 -5.94
CA VAL A 203 9.21 -12.39 -6.77
C VAL A 203 9.02 -12.78 -8.23
N ALA A 204 8.53 -11.85 -9.05
CA ALA A 204 8.26 -12.03 -10.47
C ALA A 204 9.03 -11.00 -11.31
N GLU A 205 9.27 -11.30 -12.59
CA GLU A 205 9.83 -10.35 -13.55
C GLU A 205 8.70 -9.46 -14.10
N VAL A 206 8.78 -8.16 -13.82
CA VAL A 206 7.67 -7.21 -14.01
C VAL A 206 7.91 -6.22 -15.14
N GLY A 207 9.14 -6.22 -15.68
CA GLY A 207 9.55 -5.40 -16.80
C GLY A 207 11.02 -5.55 -17.12
N ILE A 208 11.48 -4.78 -18.11
CA ILE A 208 12.90 -4.69 -18.49
C ILE A 208 13.38 -3.25 -18.41
N ALA A 209 14.66 -3.04 -18.12
CA ALA A 209 15.28 -1.71 -18.18
C ALA A 209 15.23 -1.17 -19.62
N SER A 210 14.63 0.00 -19.81
CA SER A 210 14.56 0.68 -21.11
C SER A 210 15.93 1.22 -21.53
N ASP A 211 16.09 1.57 -22.82
CA ASP A 211 17.25 2.35 -23.31
C ASP A 211 17.15 3.84 -22.97
N ARG A 212 15.94 4.34 -22.69
CA ARG A 212 15.65 5.66 -22.13
C ARG A 212 16.12 5.77 -20.68
N GLN A 213 17.36 6.20 -20.48
CA GLN A 213 17.98 6.37 -19.16
C GLN A 213 18.83 7.65 -19.09
N LEU A 214 18.91 8.26 -17.90
CA LEU A 214 19.72 9.44 -17.61
C LEU A 214 20.83 9.09 -16.60
N THR A 215 22.05 9.58 -16.83
CA THR A 215 23.16 9.46 -15.84
C THR A 215 23.43 10.82 -15.19
N ARG A 216 23.99 11.74 -15.97
CA ARG A 216 24.25 13.13 -15.62
C ARG A 216 24.29 13.93 -16.91
N GLU A 217 23.87 15.18 -16.85
CA GLU A 217 23.96 16.10 -17.98
C GLU A 217 24.80 17.33 -17.61
N PRO A 218 25.46 18.00 -18.58
CA PRO A 218 26.05 19.31 -18.35
C PRO A 218 24.98 20.24 -17.78
N PHE A 219 25.30 20.96 -16.71
CA PHE A 219 24.32 21.78 -16.00
C PHE A 219 23.62 22.78 -16.93
N THR A 220 24.38 23.40 -17.84
CA THR A 220 23.88 24.36 -18.84
C THR A 220 23.16 23.72 -20.04
N ALA A 221 23.11 22.39 -20.14
CA ALA A 221 22.24 21.69 -21.09
C ALA A 221 20.82 21.52 -20.52
N VAL A 222 20.72 21.30 -19.20
CA VAL A 222 19.45 21.20 -18.46
C VAL A 222 18.87 22.58 -18.14
N PHE A 223 19.73 23.52 -17.73
CA PHE A 223 19.34 24.91 -17.44
C PHE A 223 20.20 25.92 -18.24
N PRO A 224 19.99 26.06 -19.56
CA PRO A 224 20.71 27.02 -20.44
C PRO A 224 20.77 28.47 -19.96
N GLY A 225 19.77 28.97 -19.24
CA GLY A 225 19.69 30.33 -18.71
C GLY A 225 20.38 30.55 -17.37
N LEU A 226 20.90 29.49 -16.73
CA LEU A 226 21.61 29.52 -15.45
C LEU A 226 23.11 29.26 -15.62
N ALA A 227 23.93 29.90 -14.78
CA ALA A 227 25.38 29.71 -14.80
C ALA A 227 25.80 28.40 -14.09
N GLY A 228 26.86 27.77 -14.60
CA GLY A 228 27.32 26.45 -14.13
C GLY A 228 28.18 25.74 -15.16
N SER A 229 29.05 26.47 -15.87
CA SER A 229 29.86 25.97 -17.00
C SER A 229 30.79 24.81 -16.63
N ARG A 230 31.09 24.64 -15.33
CA ARG A 230 31.90 23.55 -14.77
C ARG A 230 31.11 22.60 -13.87
N SER A 231 29.81 22.46 -14.10
CA SER A 231 28.94 21.59 -13.32
C SER A 231 28.23 20.54 -14.17
N PHE A 232 28.08 19.34 -13.62
CA PHE A 232 27.15 18.30 -14.08
C PHE A 232 25.98 18.19 -13.11
N LEU A 233 24.75 18.24 -13.61
CA LEU A 233 23.59 17.83 -12.83
C LEU A 233 23.56 16.31 -12.80
N THR A 234 23.54 15.73 -11.60
CA THR A 234 23.38 14.28 -11.42
C THR A 234 21.90 13.94 -11.52
N LEU A 235 21.56 13.00 -12.39
CA LEU A 235 20.17 12.65 -12.71
C LEU A 235 19.87 11.24 -12.22
N ASP A 236 20.67 10.27 -12.71
CA ASP A 236 20.61 8.84 -12.36
C ASP A 236 19.18 8.27 -12.38
N ILE A 237 18.46 8.51 -13.48
CA ILE A 237 17.07 8.05 -13.68
C ILE A 237 17.06 6.90 -14.69
N GLY A 238 16.30 5.85 -14.39
CA GLY A 238 16.07 4.74 -15.29
C GLY A 238 14.57 4.51 -15.46
N LEU A 239 14.16 4.16 -16.67
CA LEU A 239 12.81 3.67 -16.96
C LEU A 239 12.80 2.15 -17.06
N VAL A 240 11.75 1.54 -16.52
CA VAL A 240 11.47 0.10 -16.66
C VAL A 240 10.21 -0.04 -17.52
N GLU A 241 10.34 -0.65 -18.69
CA GLU A 241 9.21 -1.02 -19.56
C GLU A 241 8.42 -2.13 -18.89
N VAL A 242 7.20 -1.83 -18.44
CA VAL A 242 6.40 -2.78 -17.65
C VAL A 242 5.75 -3.83 -18.56
N HIS A 243 5.81 -5.10 -18.17
CA HIS A 243 5.29 -6.21 -18.98
C HIS A 243 3.76 -6.21 -19.09
N ASP A 244 3.07 -5.90 -17.99
CA ASP A 244 1.62 -5.73 -17.95
C ASP A 244 1.31 -4.53 -17.04
N ALA A 245 0.80 -3.45 -17.61
CA ALA A 245 0.42 -2.27 -16.83
C ALA A 245 -0.72 -2.55 -15.83
N ASN A 246 -1.53 -3.62 -16.02
CA ASN A 246 -2.60 -3.97 -15.09
C ASN A 246 -2.08 -4.40 -13.72
N ASP A 247 -0.83 -4.88 -13.64
CA ASP A 247 -0.15 -5.21 -12.37
C ASP A 247 0.39 -3.98 -11.63
N TRP A 248 0.11 -2.76 -12.12
CA TRP A 248 0.61 -1.51 -11.54
C TRP A 248 -0.51 -0.54 -11.17
N SER A 249 -0.25 0.30 -10.18
CA SER A 249 -1.08 1.46 -9.81
C SER A 249 -0.26 2.75 -9.85
N SER A 250 -0.90 3.84 -10.24
CA SER A 250 -0.34 5.19 -10.08
C SER A 250 -0.14 5.55 -8.62
N GLN A 251 -1.01 5.07 -7.72
CA GLN A 251 -1.07 5.54 -6.33
C GLN A 251 0.26 5.27 -5.58
N PRO A 252 0.88 6.27 -4.93
CA PRO A 252 2.00 6.01 -4.03
C PRO A 252 1.54 5.21 -2.82
N PHE A 253 2.28 4.15 -2.51
CA PHE A 253 2.07 3.36 -1.33
C PHE A 253 2.38 4.17 -0.06
N GLY A 254 1.57 4.01 0.98
CA GLY A 254 1.78 4.65 2.29
C GLY A 254 1.67 6.18 2.33
N ILE A 255 1.21 6.84 1.26
CA ILE A 255 0.94 8.29 1.24
C ILE A 255 -0.53 8.54 0.86
N GLU A 256 -1.28 9.15 1.77
CA GLU A 256 -2.67 9.55 1.55
C GLU A 256 -2.78 10.75 0.60
N GLY A 257 -3.68 10.64 -0.38
CA GLY A 257 -4.06 11.73 -1.27
C GLY A 257 -3.97 11.38 -2.76
N SER A 258 -4.67 12.16 -3.59
CA SER A 258 -4.67 11.99 -5.04
C SER A 258 -3.47 12.68 -5.70
N ILE A 259 -2.94 12.11 -6.77
CA ILE A 259 -1.76 12.65 -7.44
C ILE A 259 -2.13 13.87 -8.28
N GLY A 260 -1.67 15.04 -7.86
CA GLY A 260 -1.81 16.30 -8.58
C GLY A 260 -0.88 16.43 -9.79
N ASN A 261 -0.69 17.66 -10.25
CA ASN A 261 0.30 17.95 -11.30
C ASN A 261 1.72 17.83 -10.76
N VAL A 262 2.66 17.41 -11.61
CA VAL A 262 4.10 17.54 -11.32
C VAL A 262 4.43 19.01 -11.02
N ALA A 263 5.29 19.26 -10.04
CA ALA A 263 5.86 20.57 -9.82
C ALA A 263 6.69 20.98 -11.06
N ASP A 264 6.14 21.87 -11.89
CA ASP A 264 6.82 22.45 -13.06
C ASP A 264 7.96 23.36 -12.57
N ILE A 265 9.17 22.83 -12.60
CA ILE A 265 10.39 23.46 -12.08
C ILE A 265 11.33 23.69 -13.27
N ASN A 266 11.12 24.84 -13.89
CA ASN A 266 11.93 25.40 -14.96
C ASN A 266 12.75 26.58 -14.44
N GLU A 267 13.54 27.23 -15.29
CA GLU A 267 14.46 28.32 -14.91
C GLU A 267 13.78 29.55 -14.30
N LEU A 268 12.48 29.73 -14.52
CA LEU A 268 11.69 30.85 -14.01
C LEU A 268 10.92 30.50 -12.73
N SER A 269 10.49 29.24 -12.58
CA SER A 269 9.77 28.77 -11.38
C SER A 269 10.68 28.19 -10.29
N LEU A 270 11.86 27.66 -10.65
CA LEU A 270 12.85 27.20 -9.68
C LEU A 270 13.37 28.39 -8.87
N SER A 271 12.96 28.46 -7.60
CA SER A 271 13.21 29.62 -6.76
C SER A 271 13.70 29.24 -5.36
N LEU A 272 14.31 30.22 -4.69
CA LEU A 272 14.75 30.09 -3.30
C LEU A 272 13.59 29.97 -2.29
N GLN A 273 12.33 30.11 -2.74
CA GLN A 273 11.15 29.85 -1.90
C GLN A 273 10.95 28.37 -1.61
N LEU A 274 11.60 27.48 -2.36
CA LEU A 274 11.65 26.04 -2.08
C LEU A 274 12.53 25.70 -0.87
N ILE A 275 13.44 26.60 -0.45
CA ILE A 275 14.25 26.39 0.76
C ILE A 275 13.35 26.40 2.00
N ASP A 276 13.62 25.48 2.92
CA ASP A 276 12.84 25.17 4.13
C ASP A 276 11.37 24.79 3.86
N GLN A 277 11.01 24.43 2.62
CA GLN A 277 9.72 23.77 2.37
C GLN A 277 9.73 22.32 2.86
N PRO A 278 8.67 21.87 3.55
CA PRO A 278 8.50 20.49 3.96
C PRO A 278 8.12 19.59 2.78
N VAL A 279 8.67 18.37 2.79
CA VAL A 279 8.44 17.32 1.80
C VAL A 279 8.19 15.98 2.50
N THR A 280 7.42 15.12 1.86
CA THR A 280 7.11 13.76 2.34
C THR A 280 7.29 12.74 1.21
N ALA A 281 7.56 11.49 1.55
CA ALA A 281 7.80 10.41 0.62
C ALA A 281 7.55 9.03 1.28
N PHE A 282 7.59 7.97 0.48
CA PHE A 282 7.60 6.59 0.97
C PHE A 282 8.59 5.76 0.16
N GLY A 283 9.60 5.19 0.82
CA GLY A 283 10.69 4.45 0.20
C GLY A 283 10.73 2.98 0.61
N SER A 284 11.33 2.15 -0.24
CA SER A 284 11.32 0.68 -0.09
C SER A 284 12.19 0.17 1.06
N ALA A 285 13.12 0.97 1.58
CA ALA A 285 13.96 0.64 2.72
C ALA A 285 13.56 1.42 3.98
N SER A 286 13.16 2.69 3.88
CA SER A 286 12.80 3.52 5.04
C SER A 286 11.32 3.52 5.42
N GLY A 287 10.43 3.08 4.52
CA GLY A 287 8.99 3.32 4.68
C GLY A 287 8.66 4.80 4.56
N ALA A 288 7.80 5.33 5.43
CA ALA A 288 7.44 6.75 5.44
C ALA A 288 8.63 7.65 5.76
N LEU A 289 8.84 8.68 4.93
CA LEU A 289 9.93 9.62 4.99
C LEU A 289 9.39 11.05 5.03
N ASP A 290 9.84 11.84 6.00
CA ASP A 290 9.56 13.29 6.06
C ASP A 290 10.86 14.07 6.07
N GLY A 291 10.87 15.22 5.38
CA GLY A 291 12.08 16.00 5.18
C GLY A 291 11.84 17.47 4.89
N THR A 292 12.93 18.20 4.67
CA THR A 292 12.92 19.64 4.42
C THR A 292 14.06 20.01 3.47
N ILE A 293 13.75 20.80 2.43
CA ILE A 293 14.72 21.19 1.41
C ILE A 293 15.69 22.24 1.99
N LYS A 294 16.94 21.87 2.29
CA LYS A 294 17.92 22.76 2.92
C LYS A 294 18.77 23.56 1.94
N ALA A 295 19.03 23.03 0.75
CA ALA A 295 19.78 23.75 -0.28
C ALA A 295 19.41 23.27 -1.68
N LEU A 296 19.68 24.14 -2.66
CA LEU A 296 19.65 23.79 -4.09
C LEU A 296 21.06 23.62 -4.63
N PHE A 297 21.21 22.76 -5.64
CA PHE A 297 22.47 22.60 -6.37
C PHE A 297 23.66 22.22 -5.49
N TYR A 298 23.46 21.31 -4.53
CA TYR A 298 24.51 20.87 -3.62
C TYR A 298 25.58 20.02 -4.33
N ARG A 299 26.83 20.45 -4.21
CA ARG A 299 28.04 19.76 -4.69
C ARG A 299 28.40 18.58 -3.77
N HIS A 300 28.01 17.38 -4.19
CA HIS A 300 28.36 16.12 -3.52
C HIS A 300 29.73 15.57 -3.94
N LYS A 301 30.23 15.94 -5.13
CA LYS A 301 31.49 15.43 -5.68
C LYS A 301 32.16 16.44 -6.61
N SER A 302 33.50 16.44 -6.63
CA SER A 302 34.30 17.15 -7.63
C SER A 302 35.26 16.16 -8.30
N LEU A 303 35.45 16.26 -9.62
CA LEU A 303 36.38 15.43 -10.38
C LEU A 303 36.90 16.18 -11.61
N ALA A 304 38.22 16.18 -11.81
CA ALA A 304 38.89 16.81 -12.97
C ALA A 304 38.50 18.28 -13.21
N GLY A 305 38.23 19.03 -12.13
CA GLY A 305 37.83 20.44 -12.20
C GLY A 305 36.34 20.70 -12.44
N TYR A 306 35.52 19.65 -12.56
CA TYR A 306 34.07 19.72 -12.65
C TYR A 306 33.41 19.31 -11.33
N ASP A 307 32.34 20.02 -10.98
CA ASP A 307 31.49 19.72 -9.83
C ASP A 307 30.26 18.92 -10.26
N TYR A 308 29.83 18.00 -9.41
CA TYR A 308 28.65 17.16 -9.59
C TYR A 308 27.65 17.60 -8.54
N VAL A 309 26.47 18.04 -8.97
CA VAL A 309 25.45 18.61 -8.09
C VAL A 309 24.16 17.80 -8.10
N SER A 310 23.48 17.73 -6.96
CA SER A 310 22.05 17.35 -6.89
C SER A 310 21.18 18.59 -7.13
N GLN A 311 19.95 18.45 -7.62
CA GLN A 311 19.06 19.62 -7.72
C GLN A 311 18.61 20.08 -6.33
N PHE A 312 18.25 19.10 -5.48
CA PHE A 312 17.82 19.30 -4.11
C PHE A 312 18.75 18.59 -3.11
N LEU A 313 18.94 19.21 -1.96
CA LEU A 313 19.49 18.60 -0.75
C LEU A 313 18.38 18.63 0.31
N ILE A 314 17.85 17.46 0.66
CA ILE A 314 16.72 17.30 1.58
C ILE A 314 17.26 16.76 2.91
N ALA A 315 17.10 17.51 3.99
CA ALA A 315 17.38 17.02 5.34
C ALA A 315 16.23 16.13 5.83
N PRO A 316 16.49 15.07 6.61
CA PRO A 316 15.44 14.34 7.31
C PRO A 316 14.78 15.23 8.36
N ALA A 317 13.50 15.04 8.62
CA ALA A 317 12.81 15.70 9.73
C ALA A 317 13.28 15.14 11.09
N ASN A 318 13.29 15.99 12.12
CA ASN A 318 13.80 15.62 13.44
C ASN A 318 12.99 14.47 14.05
N GLY A 319 13.67 13.36 14.34
CA GLY A 319 13.06 12.15 14.92
C GLY A 319 12.34 11.24 13.92
N SER A 320 12.29 11.60 12.64
CA SER A 320 11.70 10.77 11.57
C SER A 320 12.70 9.75 11.02
N PRO A 321 12.23 8.70 10.31
CA PRO A 321 13.09 7.86 9.47
C PRO A 321 13.90 8.69 8.48
N GLN A 322 15.09 8.20 8.14
CA GLN A 322 16.03 8.87 7.25
C GLN A 322 16.40 7.92 6.11
N THR A 323 16.54 8.43 4.89
CA THR A 323 16.88 7.64 3.69
C THR A 323 17.99 6.62 3.92
N GLN A 324 17.78 5.42 3.41
CA GLN A 324 18.63 4.25 3.50
C GLN A 324 18.99 3.71 2.10
N PRO A 325 20.07 2.92 1.97
CA PRO A 325 20.30 2.10 0.78
C PRO A 325 19.07 1.24 0.46
N GLY A 326 18.45 1.48 -0.70
CA GLY A 326 17.17 0.89 -1.12
C GLY A 326 16.05 1.92 -1.35
N ASP A 327 16.19 3.14 -0.83
CA ASP A 327 15.26 4.24 -1.12
C ASP A 327 15.55 4.96 -2.45
N SER A 328 16.66 4.62 -3.12
CA SER A 328 16.94 4.95 -4.53
C SER A 328 15.67 4.84 -5.40
N GLY A 329 15.27 5.92 -6.07
CA GLY A 329 14.10 5.97 -6.95
C GLY A 329 12.86 6.56 -6.30
N THR A 330 12.85 6.73 -4.97
CA THR A 330 11.73 7.31 -4.22
C THR A 330 11.33 8.69 -4.74
N LEU A 331 10.02 8.92 -4.87
CA LEU A 331 9.44 10.20 -5.25
C LEU A 331 9.05 11.02 -4.02
N TRP A 332 9.62 12.21 -3.90
CA TRP A 332 9.28 13.22 -2.91
C TRP A 332 8.14 14.12 -3.38
N TYR A 333 7.26 14.49 -2.44
CA TYR A 333 6.08 15.34 -2.66
C TYR A 333 6.15 16.59 -1.76
N LEU A 334 5.78 17.76 -2.29
CA LEU A 334 5.61 18.97 -1.47
C LEU A 334 4.36 18.87 -0.60
N THR A 335 4.47 19.15 0.70
CA THR A 335 3.32 19.10 1.62
C THR A 335 2.63 20.45 1.81
N SER A 336 3.35 21.57 1.66
CA SER A 336 2.82 22.93 1.84
C SER A 336 1.90 23.43 0.70
N LEU A 337 1.91 22.75 -0.45
CA LEU A 337 1.07 23.04 -1.62
C LEU A 337 -0.08 22.04 -1.82
N ALA A 338 -0.33 21.17 -0.84
CA ALA A 338 -1.44 20.22 -0.89
C ALA A 338 -2.79 20.94 -0.77
N ALA A 339 -3.29 21.45 -1.90
CA ALA A 339 -4.62 22.00 -1.99
C ALA A 339 -5.65 20.91 -1.70
N THR A 340 -6.69 21.23 -0.93
CA THR A 340 -7.91 20.43 -0.94
C THR A 340 -8.57 20.61 -2.30
N SER A 341 -8.80 19.51 -3.02
CA SER A 341 -9.69 19.54 -4.18
C SER A 341 -11.12 19.93 -3.77
N GLY A 342 -11.98 20.26 -4.73
CA GLY A 342 -13.32 20.80 -4.45
C GLY A 342 -14.27 19.85 -3.69
N ASP A 343 -13.84 18.60 -3.49
CA ASP A 343 -14.45 17.50 -2.76
C ASP A 343 -13.88 17.31 -1.33
N GLY A 344 -12.79 18.01 -0.98
CA GLY A 344 -12.10 17.92 0.31
C GLY A 344 -10.92 16.95 0.35
N ALA A 345 -10.59 16.24 -0.74
CA ALA A 345 -9.46 15.31 -0.77
C ALA A 345 -8.10 16.05 -0.82
N ARG A 346 -7.06 15.44 -0.24
CA ARG A 346 -5.69 15.96 -0.23
C ARG A 346 -5.03 15.72 -1.60
N SER A 347 -4.61 16.78 -2.30
CA SER A 347 -3.80 16.63 -3.52
C SER A 347 -2.31 16.57 -3.19
N LEU A 348 -1.61 15.54 -3.66
CA LEU A 348 -0.16 15.41 -3.60
C LEU A 348 0.50 16.17 -4.75
N THR A 349 1.64 16.83 -4.51
CA THR A 349 2.39 17.56 -5.54
C THR A 349 3.77 16.90 -5.76
N PRO A 350 3.91 16.00 -6.77
CA PRO A 350 5.18 15.36 -7.13
C PRO A 350 6.31 16.37 -7.38
N LEU A 351 7.43 16.24 -6.68
CA LEU A 351 8.55 17.19 -6.72
C LEU A 351 9.79 16.60 -7.37
N ALA A 352 10.38 15.56 -6.77
CA ALA A 352 11.74 15.13 -7.08
C ALA A 352 11.96 13.63 -6.83
N ILE A 353 12.77 13.02 -7.68
CA ILE A 353 13.22 11.64 -7.57
C ILE A 353 14.57 11.61 -6.86
N GLU A 354 14.65 10.81 -5.80
CA GLU A 354 15.89 10.55 -5.07
C GLU A 354 16.78 9.56 -5.84
N TRP A 355 18.11 9.77 -5.76
CA TRP A 355 19.09 8.87 -6.35
C TRP A 355 20.28 8.53 -5.44
N GLY A 356 20.34 9.09 -4.23
CA GLY A 356 21.37 8.76 -3.25
C GLY A 356 21.31 9.65 -2.02
N GLY A 357 22.24 9.44 -1.08
CA GLY A 357 22.30 10.19 0.17
C GLY A 357 23.68 10.75 0.50
N GLN A 358 23.70 11.80 1.32
CA GLN A 358 24.89 12.40 1.91
C GLN A 358 24.75 12.40 3.44
N SER A 359 25.65 11.72 4.14
CA SER A 359 25.61 11.63 5.60
C SER A 359 26.50 12.67 6.26
N LEU A 360 25.95 13.41 7.21
CA LEU A 360 26.61 14.48 7.97
C LEU A 360 26.35 14.24 9.47
N ALA A 361 27.28 14.61 10.34
CA ALA A 361 27.03 14.63 11.78
C ALA A 361 26.21 15.86 12.17
N SER A 362 25.35 15.69 13.17
CA SER A 362 24.68 16.78 13.89
C SER A 362 25.51 17.33 15.05
N ASP A 363 25.09 18.47 15.61
CA ASP A 363 25.74 19.14 16.76
C ASP A 363 25.83 18.25 18.02
N ASP A 364 24.92 17.28 18.18
CA ASP A 364 24.92 16.28 19.27
C ASP A 364 25.68 14.99 18.93
N GLY A 365 26.27 14.90 17.73
CA GLY A 365 27.03 13.75 17.25
C GLY A 365 26.20 12.60 16.69
N ALA A 366 24.88 12.75 16.56
CA ALA A 366 24.07 11.83 15.76
C ALA A 366 24.46 11.93 14.26
N ARG A 367 24.06 10.93 13.47
CA ARG A 367 24.34 10.87 12.03
C ARG A 367 23.04 11.07 11.28
N LEU A 368 23.03 12.03 10.36
CA LEU A 368 21.88 12.42 9.56
C LEU A 368 22.16 12.12 8.08
N ASN A 369 21.35 11.26 7.46
CA ASN A 369 21.37 10.97 6.03
C ASN A 369 20.47 11.99 5.31
N TYR A 370 21.06 12.89 4.54
CA TYR A 370 20.36 13.83 3.68
C TYR A 370 20.11 13.20 2.31
N ALA A 371 18.90 13.30 1.78
CA ALA A 371 18.57 12.81 0.45
C ALA A 371 19.08 13.77 -0.65
N LEU A 372 19.62 13.18 -1.72
CA LEU A 372 20.08 13.84 -2.94
C LEU A 372 19.10 13.51 -4.06
N ALA A 373 18.40 14.55 -4.55
CA ALA A 373 17.28 14.37 -5.47
C ALA A 373 17.33 15.34 -6.66
N THR A 374 16.59 14.97 -7.70
CA THR A 374 16.47 15.66 -8.99
C THR A 374 15.00 15.86 -9.33
N GLY A 375 14.63 17.02 -9.90
CA GLY A 375 13.24 17.37 -10.17
C GLY A 375 12.56 16.39 -11.12
N LEU A 376 11.34 15.96 -10.78
CA LEU A 376 10.57 15.04 -11.62
C LEU A 376 10.24 15.67 -12.98
N SER A 377 9.89 16.97 -13.00
CA SER A 377 9.68 17.73 -14.25
C SER A 377 10.93 17.74 -15.13
N THR A 378 12.12 17.88 -14.54
CA THR A 378 13.41 17.76 -15.26
C THR A 378 13.62 16.36 -15.84
N ALA A 379 13.30 15.30 -15.07
CA ALA A 379 13.42 13.92 -15.55
C ALA A 379 12.44 13.61 -16.69
N CYS A 380 11.16 13.96 -16.52
CA CYS A 380 10.10 13.85 -17.52
C CYS A 380 10.47 14.55 -18.85
N GLN A 381 10.94 15.80 -18.76
CA GLN A 381 11.35 16.59 -19.94
C GLN A 381 12.52 15.94 -20.70
N LEU A 382 13.54 15.44 -19.99
CA LEU A 382 14.73 14.87 -20.60
C LEU A 382 14.50 13.46 -21.16
N LEU A 383 13.52 12.72 -20.65
CA LEU A 383 13.15 11.37 -21.12
C LEU A 383 12.01 11.37 -22.15
N ASP A 384 11.34 12.51 -22.36
CA ASP A 384 10.15 12.66 -23.22
C ASP A 384 8.98 11.78 -22.73
N VAL A 385 8.62 11.92 -21.44
CA VAL A 385 7.55 11.16 -20.77
C VAL A 385 6.72 12.01 -19.80
N ASP A 386 5.42 11.74 -19.74
CA ASP A 386 4.44 12.36 -18.85
C ASP A 386 4.11 11.48 -17.63
N LEU A 387 3.72 12.08 -16.50
CA LEU A 387 3.28 11.38 -15.30
C LEU A 387 1.90 10.73 -15.47
N VAL A 388 1.81 9.41 -15.24
CA VAL A 388 0.54 8.67 -15.22
C VAL A 388 -0.11 8.85 -13.85
N ARG A 389 -1.14 9.71 -13.78
CA ARG A 389 -1.80 10.10 -12.52
C ARG A 389 -3.01 9.26 -12.12
N ALA A 390 -3.67 8.63 -13.10
CA ALA A 390 -4.97 7.97 -12.93
C ALA A 390 -4.98 6.60 -13.61
N HIS A 391 -4.17 5.68 -13.10
CA HIS A 391 -4.15 4.27 -13.52
C HIS A 391 -4.30 3.37 -12.28
N ASN A 392 -5.31 2.48 -12.28
CA ASN A 392 -5.68 1.63 -11.15
C ASN A 392 -5.73 2.38 -9.79
N VAL A 393 -6.27 3.60 -9.79
CA VAL A 393 -6.39 4.46 -8.59
C VAL A 393 -7.59 4.14 -7.69
N GLY A 394 -8.55 3.34 -8.17
CA GLY A 394 -9.62 2.75 -7.35
C GLY A 394 -9.19 1.51 -6.57
N ALA A 395 -7.96 1.01 -6.81
CA ALA A 395 -7.36 0.02 -5.94
C ALA A 395 -6.85 0.73 -4.67
N ASN A 396 -7.76 1.01 -3.74
CA ASN A 396 -7.36 1.18 -2.35
C ASN A 396 -6.55 -0.06 -1.94
N PRO A 397 -5.48 0.11 -1.14
CA PRO A 397 -4.81 -1.06 -0.59
C PRO A 397 -5.82 -1.86 0.23
N TYR A 398 -5.57 -3.17 0.26
CA TYR A 398 -6.17 -4.20 1.10
C TYR A 398 -7.35 -5.04 0.57
N TRP A 399 -7.12 -6.35 0.75
CA TRP A 399 -7.99 -7.52 0.62
C TRP A 399 -8.31 -8.00 -0.80
N GLY A 400 -8.44 -9.32 -0.86
CA GLY A 400 -8.79 -10.12 -2.04
C GLY A 400 -10.13 -10.86 -1.85
N GLN A 401 -10.92 -10.45 -0.85
CA GLN A 401 -11.94 -11.26 -0.16
C GLN A 401 -13.02 -10.37 0.51
N THR A 402 -13.46 -9.30 -0.16
CA THR A 402 -14.42 -8.33 0.44
C THR A 402 -15.85 -8.90 0.67
N GLY A 403 -16.08 -10.16 0.28
CA GLY A 403 -17.35 -10.88 0.39
C GLY A 403 -17.81 -11.27 1.81
N HIS A 404 -17.08 -12.14 2.50
CA HIS A 404 -17.66 -12.91 3.62
C HIS A 404 -17.80 -12.13 4.94
N TYR A 405 -16.87 -11.22 5.25
CA TYR A 405 -16.93 -10.42 6.48
C TYR A 405 -18.04 -9.35 6.43
N SER A 406 -18.32 -8.80 5.24
CA SER A 406 -19.35 -7.79 5.04
C SER A 406 -20.77 -8.38 5.16
N ILE A 407 -20.96 -9.61 4.68
CA ILE A 407 -22.15 -10.43 4.94
C ILE A 407 -22.37 -10.62 6.45
N ALA A 408 -21.33 -10.96 7.21
CA ALA A 408 -21.43 -11.12 8.66
C ALA A 408 -21.86 -9.82 9.36
N THR A 409 -21.29 -8.68 8.97
CA THR A 409 -21.63 -7.36 9.53
C THR A 409 -23.09 -6.99 9.23
N ALA A 410 -23.57 -7.21 7.99
CA ALA A 410 -24.97 -6.97 7.61
C ALA A 410 -25.94 -7.96 8.30
N ALA A 411 -25.51 -9.20 8.54
CA ALA A 411 -26.29 -10.20 9.25
C ALA A 411 -26.54 -9.79 10.70
N ILE A 412 -25.52 -9.29 11.42
CA ILE A 412 -25.66 -8.80 12.80
C ILE A 412 -26.71 -7.68 12.88
N GLN A 413 -26.72 -6.76 11.90
CA GLN A 413 -27.74 -5.71 11.82
C GLN A 413 -29.15 -6.25 11.57
N SER A 414 -29.26 -7.43 10.94
CA SER A 414 -30.52 -8.11 10.60
C SER A 414 -31.05 -9.01 11.71
N VAL A 415 -30.26 -9.31 12.76
CA VAL A 415 -30.71 -10.02 13.97
C VAL A 415 -31.64 -9.10 14.79
N LYS A 416 -32.74 -9.66 15.30
CA LYS A 416 -33.67 -8.98 16.21
C LYS A 416 -32.96 -8.43 17.45
N GLN A 417 -33.33 -7.23 17.88
CA GLN A 417 -32.81 -6.62 19.10
C GLN A 417 -33.05 -7.52 20.33
N GLY A 418 -32.00 -7.72 21.12
CA GLY A 418 -31.99 -8.63 22.26
C GLY A 418 -30.62 -9.28 22.48
N PRO A 419 -30.47 -10.17 23.47
CA PRO A 419 -29.17 -10.60 23.97
C PRO A 419 -28.24 -11.25 22.94
N LEU A 420 -28.78 -11.91 21.91
CA LEU A 420 -27.99 -12.45 20.80
C LEU A 420 -27.33 -11.33 19.99
N ARG A 421 -28.13 -10.33 19.58
CA ARG A 421 -27.64 -9.18 18.82
C ARG A 421 -26.60 -8.40 19.62
N ASP A 422 -26.90 -8.08 20.87
CA ASP A 422 -25.99 -7.33 21.76
C ASP A 422 -24.64 -8.06 21.93
N PHE A 423 -24.67 -9.40 21.99
CA PHE A 423 -23.47 -10.24 22.07
C PHE A 423 -22.70 -10.34 20.75
N LEU A 424 -23.38 -10.35 19.60
CA LEU A 424 -22.72 -10.34 18.30
C LEU A 424 -22.15 -8.95 17.96
N GLU A 425 -22.87 -7.86 18.27
CA GLU A 425 -22.40 -6.48 18.06
C GLU A 425 -21.13 -6.18 18.85
N VAL A 426 -21.04 -6.58 20.13
CA VAL A 426 -19.80 -6.42 20.93
C VAL A 426 -18.65 -7.34 20.51
N ASN A 427 -18.92 -8.35 19.67
CA ASN A 427 -17.93 -9.27 19.11
C ASN A 427 -17.80 -9.12 17.58
N VAL A 428 -18.25 -8.00 17.00
CA VAL A 428 -18.17 -7.80 15.53
C VAL A 428 -16.74 -7.90 15.03
N GLU A 429 -15.77 -7.34 15.76
CA GLU A 429 -14.31 -7.40 15.52
C GLU A 429 -13.67 -8.77 15.84
N ARG A 430 -14.49 -9.77 16.18
CA ARG A 430 -14.08 -11.17 16.31
C ARG A 430 -14.64 -12.00 15.15
N ILE A 431 -15.76 -11.59 14.56
CA ILE A 431 -16.41 -12.29 13.44
C ILE A 431 -15.92 -11.72 12.09
N SER A 432 -15.82 -10.40 12.02
CA SER A 432 -15.52 -9.56 10.86
C SER A 432 -14.41 -8.57 11.23
N PHE A 433 -13.85 -7.88 10.23
CA PHE A 433 -12.74 -6.94 10.40
C PHE A 433 -13.16 -5.46 10.25
N ARG A 434 -12.28 -4.52 10.65
CA ARG A 434 -12.28 -3.11 10.21
C ARG A 434 -11.10 -2.93 9.24
N PRO A 435 -11.26 -2.36 8.02
CA PRO A 435 -10.39 -2.61 6.84
C PRO A 435 -8.84 -2.45 6.87
N ASP A 436 -8.14 -2.31 8.00
CA ASP A 436 -6.95 -1.45 8.07
C ASP A 436 -5.56 -2.13 8.36
N GLU A 437 -5.46 -3.34 8.96
CA GLU A 437 -4.25 -3.66 9.78
C GLU A 437 -3.21 -4.73 9.31
N LEU A 438 -3.48 -5.73 8.45
CA LEU A 438 -2.55 -6.86 8.20
C LEU A 438 -2.36 -7.28 6.72
N THR A 439 -1.11 -7.26 6.22
CA THR A 439 -0.76 -7.69 4.85
C THR A 439 -0.67 -9.21 4.77
N PRO A 440 -0.46 -9.84 3.59
CA PRO A 440 -0.22 -11.29 3.49
C PRO A 440 0.97 -11.85 4.28
N GLU A 441 1.75 -11.04 5.03
CA GLU A 441 3.08 -11.40 5.52
C GLU A 441 3.22 -11.79 7.01
N GLN A 442 2.88 -11.01 8.06
CA GLN A 442 1.55 -10.44 8.34
C GLN A 442 0.62 -11.64 8.48
N ILE A 443 -0.44 -11.77 7.69
CA ILE A 443 -1.35 -12.92 7.74
C ILE A 443 -0.55 -14.23 7.75
N ARG A 444 0.48 -14.43 6.90
CA ARG A 444 1.32 -15.64 6.96
C ARG A 444 2.07 -15.84 8.28
N GLU A 445 2.63 -14.80 8.89
CA GLU A 445 3.31 -14.84 10.20
C GLU A 445 2.34 -14.98 11.38
N LYS A 446 1.22 -14.24 11.38
CA LYS A 446 0.11 -14.29 12.32
C LYS A 446 -0.43 -15.74 12.35
N LEU A 447 -0.73 -16.28 11.17
CA LEU A 447 -1.10 -17.68 10.98
C LEU A 447 0.00 -18.65 11.44
N ALA A 448 1.26 -18.46 11.05
CA ALA A 448 2.35 -19.38 11.42
C ALA A 448 2.63 -19.39 12.94
N ARG A 449 2.44 -18.26 13.64
CA ARG A 449 2.52 -18.17 15.11
C ARG A 449 1.29 -18.76 15.81
N GLY A 450 0.18 -18.95 15.10
CA GLY A 450 -1.10 -19.32 15.70
C GLY A 450 -1.77 -18.16 16.43
N ASP A 451 -1.52 -16.93 15.98
CA ASP A 451 -2.24 -15.75 16.43
C ASP A 451 -3.70 -15.79 15.94
N PHE A 452 -4.52 -14.86 16.42
CA PHE A 452 -5.95 -14.82 16.11
C PHE A 452 -6.25 -14.48 14.63
N VAL A 453 -7.33 -15.04 14.12
CA VAL A 453 -7.90 -14.78 12.80
C VAL A 453 -9.39 -14.59 13.01
N GLU A 454 -9.90 -13.56 12.36
CA GLU A 454 -11.29 -13.15 12.28
C GLU A 454 -12.13 -14.36 11.81
N LEU A 455 -13.20 -14.68 12.53
CA LEU A 455 -13.81 -16.01 12.45
C LEU A 455 -14.39 -16.33 11.06
N ALA A 456 -14.81 -15.33 10.28
CA ALA A 456 -15.24 -15.51 8.90
C ALA A 456 -14.10 -15.94 7.95
N ASP A 457 -12.83 -15.72 8.29
CA ASP A 457 -11.68 -16.06 7.42
C ASP A 457 -10.96 -17.35 7.85
N VAL A 458 -11.30 -17.87 9.05
CA VAL A 458 -10.71 -19.11 9.60
C VAL A 458 -10.78 -20.31 8.63
N PRO A 459 -11.89 -20.58 7.91
CA PRO A 459 -11.93 -21.70 6.96
C PRO A 459 -10.85 -21.61 5.86
N ASP A 460 -10.69 -20.43 5.25
CA ASP A 460 -9.72 -20.20 4.18
C ASP A 460 -8.29 -20.07 4.67
N PHE A 461 -8.07 -19.29 5.73
CA PHE A 461 -6.75 -18.93 6.19
C PHE A 461 -6.15 -19.95 7.16
N VAL A 462 -6.98 -20.68 7.90
CA VAL A 462 -6.54 -21.72 8.84
C VAL A 462 -6.84 -23.11 8.30
N TRP A 463 -8.11 -23.45 8.05
CA TRP A 463 -8.50 -24.84 7.84
C TRP A 463 -8.06 -25.42 6.48
N LYS A 464 -8.17 -24.66 5.37
CA LYS A 464 -7.59 -25.00 4.04
C LYS A 464 -6.05 -25.03 4.00
N LYS A 465 -5.36 -24.88 5.15
CA LYS A 465 -3.88 -24.98 5.25
C LYS A 465 -3.47 -26.27 5.92
N THR A 466 -2.24 -26.72 5.66
CA THR A 466 -1.70 -27.92 6.30
C THR A 466 -1.28 -27.62 7.76
N PRO A 467 -1.36 -28.61 8.68
CA PRO A 467 -0.95 -28.45 10.08
C PRO A 467 0.49 -27.96 10.28
N ASN A 468 1.36 -28.20 9.30
CA ASN A 468 2.77 -27.82 9.33
C ASN A 468 3.01 -26.37 8.89
N ARG A 469 2.01 -25.71 8.30
CA ARG A 469 2.06 -24.30 7.88
C ARG A 469 1.32 -23.39 8.84
N VAL A 470 0.18 -23.83 9.38
CA VAL A 470 -0.69 -23.05 10.28
C VAL A 470 -1.22 -23.97 11.39
N PRO A 471 -1.08 -23.59 12.69
CA PRO A 471 -1.73 -24.29 13.79
C PRO A 471 -3.25 -24.33 13.56
N GLY A 472 -3.86 -25.50 13.76
CA GLY A 472 -5.28 -25.70 13.41
C GLY A 472 -5.55 -26.11 11.97
N GLY A 473 -4.54 -26.10 11.09
CA GLY A 473 -4.66 -26.57 9.71
C GLY A 473 -5.20 -27.99 9.60
N ARG A 474 -6.06 -28.22 8.61
CA ARG A 474 -6.85 -29.45 8.42
C ARG A 474 -6.43 -30.24 7.18
N ASP A 475 -5.80 -29.57 6.22
CA ASP A 475 -5.37 -30.16 4.96
C ASP A 475 -4.21 -31.17 5.10
N TYR A 476 -4.23 -32.22 4.28
CA TYR A 476 -3.19 -33.26 4.26
C TYR A 476 -1.96 -32.80 3.46
N ALA A 477 -2.20 -32.08 2.35
CA ALA A 477 -1.19 -31.42 1.52
C ALA A 477 -1.77 -30.09 0.98
N GLN A 478 -0.96 -29.28 0.30
CA GLN A 478 -1.44 -28.01 -0.25
C GLN A 478 -2.57 -28.23 -1.27
N ASN A 479 -3.71 -27.58 -1.05
CA ASN A 479 -4.94 -27.70 -1.86
C ASN A 479 -5.44 -29.15 -1.94
N ALA A 480 -5.26 -29.92 -0.86
CA ALA A 480 -5.52 -31.35 -0.84
C ALA A 480 -5.82 -31.82 0.59
N GLY A 481 -7.08 -31.77 0.95
CA GLY A 481 -7.55 -32.21 2.26
C GLY A 481 -9.07 -32.13 2.40
N PRO A 482 -9.59 -32.42 3.59
CA PRO A 482 -11.01 -32.59 3.82
C PRO A 482 -11.77 -31.27 3.89
N GLU A 483 -11.09 -30.11 3.98
CA GLU A 483 -11.78 -28.81 4.06
C GLU A 483 -12.40 -28.41 2.72
N HIS A 484 -11.68 -28.56 1.60
CA HIS A 484 -12.11 -28.09 0.27
C HIS A 484 -13.57 -28.40 -0.12
N PRO A 485 -14.08 -29.64 -0.02
CA PRO A 485 -15.47 -29.93 -0.38
C PRO A 485 -16.53 -29.34 0.56
N ASN A 486 -16.15 -28.77 1.72
CA ASN A 486 -17.08 -28.07 2.62
C ASN A 486 -17.47 -26.67 2.11
N HIS A 487 -16.84 -26.17 1.04
CA HIS A 487 -17.06 -24.82 0.51
C HIS A 487 -18.01 -24.76 -0.70
N TYR A 488 -18.45 -25.89 -1.24
CA TYR A 488 -19.36 -25.89 -2.39
C TYR A 488 -20.32 -27.07 -2.32
N ALA A 489 -21.30 -27.08 -3.22
CA ALA A 489 -22.13 -28.22 -3.52
C ALA A 489 -22.60 -28.14 -4.98
N ASP A 490 -22.23 -29.12 -5.80
CA ASP A 490 -22.52 -29.14 -7.25
C ASP A 490 -23.98 -29.58 -7.50
N ILE A 491 -24.93 -28.80 -6.98
CA ILE A 491 -26.33 -29.21 -6.84
C ILE A 491 -27.19 -28.98 -8.08
N ASP A 492 -26.67 -28.30 -9.11
CA ASP A 492 -27.39 -27.96 -10.35
C ASP A 492 -27.04 -28.86 -11.54
N GLN A 493 -26.15 -29.84 -11.38
CA GLN A 493 -25.88 -30.83 -12.42
C GLN A 493 -27.15 -31.67 -12.67
N PRO A 494 -27.65 -31.74 -13.92
CA PRO A 494 -28.83 -32.52 -14.26
C PRO A 494 -28.50 -34.00 -14.45
N ASP A 495 -29.32 -34.88 -13.88
CA ASP A 495 -29.31 -36.31 -14.12
C ASP A 495 -29.83 -36.67 -15.54
N GLY A 496 -29.85 -37.96 -15.87
CA GLY A 496 -30.35 -38.46 -17.15
C GLY A 496 -31.84 -38.19 -17.45
N ASP A 497 -32.64 -37.84 -16.45
CA ASP A 497 -34.04 -37.42 -16.58
C ASP A 497 -34.20 -35.87 -16.55
N GLY A 498 -33.10 -35.13 -16.40
CA GLY A 498 -33.06 -33.66 -16.37
C GLY A 498 -33.38 -33.04 -15.00
N LYS A 499 -33.33 -33.79 -13.91
CA LYS A 499 -33.50 -33.28 -12.53
C LYS A 499 -32.16 -32.99 -11.89
N THR A 500 -32.12 -32.02 -10.99
CA THR A 500 -30.91 -31.68 -10.24
C THR A 500 -30.97 -32.14 -8.78
N LEU A 501 -29.83 -32.26 -8.11
CA LEU A 501 -29.77 -32.57 -6.67
C LEU A 501 -30.47 -31.48 -5.83
N ARG A 502 -30.46 -30.23 -6.31
CA ARG A 502 -31.24 -29.10 -5.81
C ARG A 502 -32.74 -29.40 -5.85
N ASP A 503 -33.28 -29.80 -7.00
CA ASP A 503 -34.71 -30.14 -7.15
C ASP A 503 -35.12 -31.31 -6.25
N VAL A 504 -34.30 -32.36 -6.20
CA VAL A 504 -34.53 -33.55 -5.38
C VAL A 504 -34.51 -33.19 -3.89
N THR A 505 -33.61 -32.32 -3.46
CA THR A 505 -33.50 -31.87 -2.07
C THR A 505 -34.65 -30.94 -1.69
N LEU A 506 -34.91 -29.89 -2.46
CA LEU A 506 -35.98 -28.92 -2.17
C LEU A 506 -37.38 -29.52 -2.27
N GLY A 507 -37.58 -30.51 -3.14
CA GLY A 507 -38.86 -31.23 -3.26
C GLY A 507 -39.21 -32.07 -2.02
N ASN A 508 -38.24 -32.43 -1.17
CA ASN A 508 -38.48 -33.12 0.09
C ASN A 508 -37.27 -33.03 1.03
N ILE A 509 -37.40 -32.34 2.17
CA ILE A 509 -36.34 -32.24 3.20
C ILE A 509 -35.82 -33.61 3.69
N ALA A 510 -36.59 -34.69 3.56
CA ALA A 510 -36.09 -36.04 3.85
C ALA A 510 -34.89 -36.46 2.98
N ASN A 511 -34.69 -35.82 1.83
CA ASN A 511 -33.56 -36.02 0.91
C ASN A 511 -32.30 -35.22 1.31
N MET A 512 -32.41 -34.24 2.23
CA MET A 512 -31.25 -33.67 2.92
C MET A 512 -30.66 -34.76 3.84
N SER A 513 -29.82 -35.62 3.28
CA SER A 513 -29.21 -36.76 3.95
C SER A 513 -27.96 -37.24 3.18
N VAL A 514 -26.93 -37.62 3.94
CA VAL A 514 -25.66 -38.13 3.39
C VAL A 514 -25.89 -39.30 2.41
N ALA A 515 -26.79 -40.22 2.73
CA ALA A 515 -27.05 -41.40 1.91
C ALA A 515 -27.68 -41.07 0.54
N VAL A 516 -28.49 -40.02 0.43
CA VAL A 516 -29.06 -39.57 -0.85
C VAL A 516 -28.01 -38.80 -1.66
N TRP A 517 -27.26 -37.91 -1.02
CA TRP A 517 -26.26 -37.08 -1.69
C TRP A 517 -25.06 -37.89 -2.18
N SER A 518 -24.47 -38.77 -1.36
CA SER A 518 -23.40 -39.69 -1.83
C SER A 518 -23.89 -40.68 -2.90
N LYS A 519 -25.19 -41.03 -2.92
CA LYS A 519 -25.74 -41.80 -4.04
C LYS A 519 -25.79 -40.96 -5.33
N TRP A 520 -26.20 -39.70 -5.24
CA TRP A 520 -26.26 -38.79 -6.39
C TRP A 520 -24.88 -38.63 -7.04
N TYR A 521 -23.85 -38.28 -6.26
CA TYR A 521 -22.48 -38.15 -6.77
C TYR A 521 -21.96 -39.45 -7.40
N ALA A 522 -22.25 -40.61 -6.79
CA ALA A 522 -21.87 -41.92 -7.33
C ALA A 522 -22.61 -42.29 -8.63
N ASP A 523 -23.87 -41.88 -8.81
CA ASP A 523 -24.62 -42.09 -10.04
C ASP A 523 -24.08 -41.20 -11.19
N GLU A 524 -23.65 -39.97 -10.87
CA GLU A 524 -22.97 -39.05 -11.80
C GLU A 524 -21.49 -39.39 -12.06
N GLY A 525 -20.98 -40.45 -11.43
CA GLY A 525 -19.66 -41.02 -11.69
C GLY A 525 -18.52 -40.46 -10.83
N GLU A 526 -18.79 -39.57 -9.88
CA GLU A 526 -17.81 -39.19 -8.86
C GLU A 526 -17.66 -40.32 -7.83
N THR A 527 -16.42 -40.65 -7.47
CA THR A 527 -16.09 -41.79 -6.59
C THR A 527 -15.03 -41.44 -5.53
N ASP A 528 -14.58 -40.18 -5.49
CA ASP A 528 -13.59 -39.66 -4.57
C ASP A 528 -14.20 -38.50 -3.76
N ALA A 529 -14.51 -38.77 -2.48
CA ALA A 529 -15.20 -37.86 -1.56
C ALA A 529 -14.50 -36.51 -1.28
N ARG A 530 -13.36 -36.24 -1.94
CA ARG A 530 -12.70 -34.94 -2.01
C ARG A 530 -13.33 -33.98 -3.03
N TYR A 531 -14.08 -34.51 -3.99
CA TYR A 531 -14.82 -33.77 -5.01
C TYR A 531 -16.34 -33.80 -4.80
N GLU A 532 -16.83 -34.52 -3.78
CA GLU A 532 -18.24 -34.55 -3.38
C GLU A 532 -18.56 -33.33 -2.48
N GLY A 533 -19.00 -32.22 -3.08
CA GLY A 533 -19.35 -30.99 -2.35
C GLY A 533 -20.43 -31.20 -1.27
N LEU A 534 -20.19 -30.71 -0.05
CA LEU A 534 -21.04 -30.98 1.12
C LEU A 534 -21.36 -29.74 1.98
N LEU A 535 -21.21 -28.51 1.45
CA LEU A 535 -21.40 -27.27 2.20
C LEU A 535 -22.69 -27.26 3.08
N PRO A 536 -23.88 -27.66 2.60
CA PRO A 536 -25.07 -27.73 3.47
C PRO A 536 -24.91 -28.62 4.71
N PHE A 537 -24.21 -29.75 4.61
CA PHE A 537 -23.90 -30.60 5.78
C PHE A 537 -22.84 -29.98 6.69
N ARG A 538 -21.93 -29.15 6.16
CA ARG A 538 -21.03 -28.34 6.99
C ARG A 538 -21.83 -27.32 7.80
N VAL A 539 -22.81 -26.66 7.20
CA VAL A 539 -23.73 -25.74 7.91
C VAL A 539 -24.52 -26.50 8.99
N TRP A 540 -25.03 -27.70 8.72
CA TRP A 540 -25.64 -28.59 9.73
C TRP A 540 -24.72 -28.78 10.94
N GLN A 541 -23.50 -29.26 10.71
CA GLN A 541 -22.52 -29.54 11.75
C GLN A 541 -22.21 -28.31 12.62
N ILE A 542 -22.15 -27.12 12.01
CA ILE A 542 -21.87 -25.87 12.72
C ILE A 542 -23.08 -25.40 13.53
N PHE A 543 -24.30 -25.54 12.99
CA PHE A 543 -25.53 -25.24 13.71
C PHE A 543 -25.68 -26.11 14.97
N ASP A 544 -25.50 -27.43 14.83
CA ASP A 544 -25.56 -28.36 15.96
C ASP A 544 -24.51 -28.01 17.03
N GLU A 545 -23.29 -27.64 16.61
CA GLU A 545 -22.23 -27.17 17.52
C GLU A 545 -22.60 -25.86 18.24
N MET A 546 -23.20 -24.89 17.55
CA MET A 546 -23.69 -23.65 18.17
C MET A 546 -24.71 -23.97 19.28
N VAL A 547 -25.74 -24.76 18.95
CA VAL A 547 -26.79 -25.18 19.90
C VAL A 547 -26.18 -25.92 21.10
N ARG A 548 -25.24 -26.84 20.83
CA ARG A 548 -24.56 -27.64 21.86
C ARG A 548 -23.71 -26.79 22.80
N GLN A 549 -22.93 -25.84 22.27
CA GLN A 549 -22.06 -24.98 23.07
C GLN A 549 -22.85 -23.96 23.88
N LEU A 550 -23.94 -23.41 23.34
CA LEU A 550 -24.81 -22.50 24.08
C LEU A 550 -25.57 -23.22 25.22
N LYS A 551 -26.08 -24.44 24.98
CA LYS A 551 -26.60 -25.33 26.04
C LYS A 551 -25.56 -25.63 27.13
N ALA A 552 -24.30 -25.80 26.75
CA ALA A 552 -23.17 -25.96 27.67
C ALA A 552 -22.72 -24.64 28.35
N ARG A 553 -23.37 -23.50 28.05
CA ARG A 553 -23.02 -22.14 28.51
C ARG A 553 -21.60 -21.71 28.15
N ASN A 554 -21.11 -22.18 27.00
CA ASN A 554 -19.79 -21.88 26.47
C ASN A 554 -19.90 -20.82 25.36
N ASP A 555 -20.06 -19.57 25.79
CA ASP A 555 -20.13 -18.37 24.94
C ASP A 555 -18.98 -18.27 23.92
N THR A 556 -17.78 -18.68 24.32
CA THR A 556 -16.56 -18.63 23.51
C THR A 556 -16.60 -19.64 22.36
N LYS A 557 -16.99 -20.90 22.60
CA LYS A 557 -17.15 -21.88 21.52
C LYS A 557 -18.41 -21.62 20.67
N PHE A 558 -19.47 -21.08 21.28
CA PHE A 558 -20.66 -20.62 20.55
C PHE A 558 -20.31 -19.49 19.56
N LEU A 559 -19.61 -18.44 20.00
CA LEU A 559 -19.16 -17.34 19.14
C LEU A 559 -18.24 -17.85 18.03
N CYS A 560 -17.30 -18.73 18.35
CA CYS A 560 -16.40 -19.32 17.36
C CYS A 560 -17.18 -20.06 16.26
N ALA A 561 -18.16 -20.89 16.63
CA ALA A 561 -19.05 -21.58 15.68
C ALA A 561 -19.93 -20.60 14.89
N ALA A 562 -20.48 -19.56 15.53
CA ALA A 562 -21.30 -18.54 14.87
C ALA A 562 -20.50 -17.74 13.83
N GLY A 563 -19.24 -17.41 14.12
CA GLY A 563 -18.39 -16.65 13.23
C GLY A 563 -17.90 -17.45 12.02
N VAL A 564 -17.48 -18.71 12.21
CA VAL A 564 -17.10 -19.56 11.05
C VAL A 564 -18.29 -19.95 10.19
N LEU A 565 -19.53 -19.95 10.73
CA LEU A 565 -20.74 -20.14 9.93
C LEU A 565 -20.90 -19.04 8.87
N ALA A 566 -20.47 -17.81 9.17
CA ALA A 566 -20.60 -16.69 8.24
C ALA A 566 -19.85 -16.92 6.93
N HIS A 567 -18.72 -17.65 6.97
CA HIS A 567 -17.97 -18.04 5.77
C HIS A 567 -18.81 -18.93 4.85
N TYR A 568 -19.32 -20.05 5.36
CA TYR A 568 -20.03 -21.03 4.53
C TYR A 568 -21.41 -20.53 4.06
N VAL A 569 -22.05 -19.61 4.80
CA VAL A 569 -23.25 -18.92 4.30
C VAL A 569 -22.87 -17.84 3.27
N GLY A 570 -21.68 -17.25 3.38
CA GLY A 570 -21.05 -16.42 2.35
C GLY A 570 -20.84 -17.19 1.04
N ASP A 571 -20.12 -18.31 1.10
CA ASP A 571 -19.98 -19.27 0.00
C ASP A 571 -21.37 -19.61 -0.61
N ALA A 572 -22.35 -19.99 0.22
CA ALA A 572 -23.67 -20.43 -0.25
C ALA A 572 -24.52 -19.35 -0.94
N CYS A 573 -24.24 -18.07 -0.72
CA CYS A 573 -24.93 -16.99 -1.44
C CYS A 573 -24.25 -16.62 -2.77
N GLN A 574 -23.07 -17.18 -3.08
CA GLN A 574 -22.43 -17.01 -4.38
C GLN A 574 -22.95 -18.05 -5.39
N PRO A 575 -23.24 -17.65 -6.65
CA PRO A 575 -23.88 -18.54 -7.62
C PRO A 575 -22.97 -19.69 -8.08
N LEU A 576 -21.64 -19.50 -8.08
CA LEU A 576 -20.69 -20.50 -8.56
C LEU A 576 -20.42 -21.61 -7.53
N HIS A 577 -20.65 -21.36 -6.25
CA HIS A 577 -20.48 -22.34 -5.16
C HIS A 577 -21.62 -23.38 -5.10
N GLY A 578 -22.77 -23.06 -5.70
CA GLY A 578 -23.90 -23.98 -5.87
C GLY A 578 -23.94 -24.66 -7.25
N SER A 579 -22.82 -24.64 -8.02
CA SER A 579 -22.80 -25.00 -9.43
C SER A 579 -21.62 -25.88 -9.88
N TYR A 580 -21.92 -26.94 -10.64
CA TYR A 580 -20.88 -27.78 -11.28
C TYR A 580 -20.03 -27.01 -12.32
N HIS A 581 -20.55 -25.85 -12.79
CA HIS A 581 -19.83 -24.88 -13.61
C HIS A 581 -19.04 -23.83 -12.80
N SER A 582 -18.68 -24.15 -11.56
CA SER A 582 -17.93 -23.33 -10.59
C SER A 582 -16.73 -22.52 -11.11
N ASP A 583 -16.10 -22.91 -12.22
CA ASP A 583 -15.05 -22.13 -12.91
C ASP A 583 -15.22 -22.17 -14.44
N GLY A 584 -16.46 -22.14 -14.94
CA GLY A 584 -16.78 -22.22 -16.36
C GLY A 584 -17.01 -23.63 -16.92
N TYR A 585 -17.20 -23.72 -18.24
CA TYR A 585 -17.70 -24.90 -18.95
C TYR A 585 -16.63 -25.97 -19.20
N LYS A 586 -16.28 -26.74 -18.16
CA LYS A 586 -15.28 -27.82 -18.20
C LYS A 586 -15.62 -28.93 -19.22
N ASP A 587 -16.92 -29.20 -19.42
CA ASP A 587 -17.41 -30.30 -20.28
C ASP A 587 -17.70 -29.89 -21.75
N ALA A 588 -17.39 -28.64 -22.12
CA ALA A 588 -17.59 -28.18 -23.49
C ALA A 588 -16.75 -28.96 -24.51
N PRO A 589 -17.18 -29.08 -25.79
CA PRO A 589 -16.38 -29.74 -26.82
C PRO A 589 -15.00 -29.09 -27.02
N GLY A 590 -13.94 -29.91 -26.95
CA GLY A 590 -12.56 -29.46 -27.19
C GLY A 590 -11.84 -28.87 -25.97
N THR A 591 -12.36 -29.07 -24.76
CA THR A 591 -11.69 -28.70 -23.52
C THR A 591 -10.47 -29.59 -23.22
N THR A 592 -9.62 -29.11 -22.32
CA THR A 592 -8.45 -29.83 -21.79
C THR A 592 -8.30 -29.51 -20.31
N ALA A 593 -7.58 -30.34 -19.54
CA ALA A 593 -7.28 -30.11 -18.13
C ALA A 593 -6.56 -28.78 -17.80
N LYS A 594 -6.18 -27.97 -18.80
CA LYS A 594 -5.62 -26.62 -18.60
C LYS A 594 -6.43 -25.49 -19.23
N LYS A 595 -7.36 -25.77 -20.15
CA LYS A 595 -8.09 -24.76 -20.94
C LYS A 595 -9.51 -25.22 -21.24
N TRP A 596 -10.48 -24.43 -20.82
CA TRP A 596 -11.91 -24.55 -21.12
C TRP A 596 -12.55 -23.15 -21.19
N PRO A 597 -13.72 -22.96 -21.84
CA PRO A 597 -14.42 -21.69 -21.86
C PRO A 597 -14.83 -21.22 -20.46
N GLY A 598 -14.70 -19.93 -20.16
CA GLY A 598 -15.08 -19.36 -18.87
C GLY A 598 -14.08 -19.56 -17.74
N LYS A 599 -12.96 -20.25 -17.97
CA LYS A 599 -11.92 -20.45 -16.95
C LYS A 599 -11.44 -19.14 -16.31
N GLY A 600 -11.37 -19.11 -14.99
CA GLY A 600 -10.99 -17.96 -14.17
C GLY A 600 -12.16 -17.06 -13.77
N VAL A 601 -13.39 -17.35 -14.19
CA VAL A 601 -14.60 -16.56 -13.85
C VAL A 601 -14.79 -16.45 -12.34
N HIS A 602 -14.49 -17.51 -11.59
CA HIS A 602 -14.66 -17.58 -10.14
C HIS A 602 -13.87 -16.48 -9.43
N ALA A 603 -12.55 -16.50 -9.56
CA ALA A 603 -11.67 -15.49 -8.98
C ALA A 603 -11.86 -14.08 -9.61
N ALA A 604 -12.35 -13.99 -10.86
CA ALA A 604 -12.66 -12.70 -11.47
C ALA A 604 -13.89 -12.03 -10.84
N PHE A 605 -14.94 -12.80 -10.57
CA PHE A 605 -16.19 -12.32 -9.96
C PHE A 605 -16.05 -12.13 -8.45
N GLU A 606 -15.59 -13.14 -7.72
CA GLU A 606 -15.69 -13.18 -6.25
C GLU A 606 -14.50 -12.53 -5.53
N ASP A 607 -13.32 -12.56 -6.14
CA ASP A 607 -12.19 -11.74 -5.68
C ASP A 607 -12.19 -10.40 -6.44
N LYS A 608 -11.78 -10.41 -7.72
CA LYS A 608 -11.23 -9.20 -8.38
C LYS A 608 -12.25 -8.09 -8.61
N MET A 609 -13.51 -8.42 -8.87
CA MET A 609 -14.60 -7.43 -8.99
C MET A 609 -15.02 -6.89 -7.63
N VAL A 610 -15.22 -7.78 -6.65
CA VAL A 610 -15.61 -7.44 -5.28
C VAL A 610 -14.54 -6.59 -4.56
N ASP A 611 -13.26 -6.85 -4.81
CA ASP A 611 -12.13 -6.01 -4.36
C ASP A 611 -12.22 -4.60 -4.96
N ARG A 612 -12.31 -4.53 -6.30
CA ARG A 612 -12.20 -3.29 -7.09
C ARG A 612 -13.37 -2.33 -6.91
N HIS A 613 -14.57 -2.85 -6.67
CA HIS A 613 -15.79 -2.08 -6.47
C HIS A 613 -16.29 -2.13 -5.02
N SER A 614 -15.41 -2.48 -4.07
CA SER A 614 -15.69 -2.56 -2.63
C SER A 614 -16.37 -1.30 -2.07
N ASP A 615 -15.86 -0.12 -2.40
CA ASP A 615 -16.43 1.19 -2.00
C ASP A 615 -17.87 1.40 -2.51
N GLU A 616 -18.25 0.80 -3.65
CA GLU A 616 -19.59 0.85 -4.22
C GLU A 616 -20.51 -0.27 -3.72
N LEU A 617 -19.95 -1.45 -3.42
CA LEU A 617 -20.66 -2.66 -3.04
C LEU A 617 -21.03 -2.68 -1.55
N LEU A 618 -20.06 -2.40 -0.67
CA LEU A 618 -20.22 -2.50 0.78
C LEU A 618 -21.41 -1.68 1.32
N PRO A 619 -21.65 -0.43 0.88
CA PRO A 619 -22.81 0.36 1.33
C PRO A 619 -24.16 -0.20 0.88
N LYS A 620 -24.21 -1.05 -0.16
CA LYS A 620 -25.46 -1.62 -0.70
C LYS A 620 -25.94 -2.86 0.07
N ILE A 621 -25.04 -3.65 0.68
CA ILE A 621 -25.36 -4.97 1.27
C ILE A 621 -26.40 -4.85 2.40
N GLY A 622 -26.18 -3.93 3.36
CA GLY A 622 -27.10 -3.72 4.49
C GLY A 622 -28.53 -3.34 4.05
N PRO A 623 -28.70 -2.34 3.17
CA PRO A 623 -29.99 -2.02 2.54
C PRO A 623 -30.63 -3.21 1.80
N GLN A 624 -29.86 -4.01 1.04
CA GLN A 624 -30.40 -5.19 0.35
C GLN A 624 -30.85 -6.29 1.34
N ALA A 625 -30.12 -6.51 2.44
CA ALA A 625 -30.53 -7.45 3.49
C ALA A 625 -31.84 -7.02 4.20
N GLN A 626 -32.07 -5.71 4.33
CA GLN A 626 -33.33 -5.16 4.86
C GLN A 626 -34.48 -5.23 3.85
N ALA A 627 -34.18 -5.13 2.56
CA ALA A 627 -35.13 -5.21 1.45
C ALA A 627 -35.41 -6.65 0.96
N PHE A 628 -34.81 -7.67 1.59
CA PHE A 628 -34.99 -9.06 1.19
C PHE A 628 -36.41 -9.57 1.48
N GLU A 629 -37.18 -9.84 0.43
CA GLU A 629 -38.57 -10.33 0.50
C GLU A 629 -38.72 -11.86 0.35
N GLY A 630 -37.63 -12.60 0.12
CA GLY A 630 -37.67 -14.06 -0.07
C GLY A 630 -38.06 -14.83 1.19
N ASP A 631 -38.75 -15.96 1.01
CA ASP A 631 -39.19 -16.80 2.13
C ASP A 631 -38.03 -17.68 2.63
N ILE A 632 -37.58 -17.42 3.86
CA ILE A 632 -36.55 -18.24 4.52
C ILE A 632 -37.26 -19.43 5.15
N PRO A 633 -36.92 -20.68 4.78
CA PRO A 633 -37.51 -21.87 5.39
C PRO A 633 -37.39 -21.83 6.91
N LYS A 634 -38.36 -22.45 7.61
CA LYS A 634 -38.27 -22.57 9.06
C LYS A 634 -37.04 -23.39 9.45
N ILE A 635 -36.28 -22.90 10.44
CA ILE A 635 -35.10 -23.56 10.98
C ILE A 635 -35.35 -23.89 12.46
N ASP A 636 -35.55 -25.17 12.79
CA ASP A 636 -35.61 -25.66 14.18
C ASP A 636 -34.32 -26.44 14.57
N ASP A 637 -33.73 -27.18 13.62
CA ASP A 637 -32.51 -27.98 13.83
C ASP A 637 -31.45 -27.81 12.70
N GLY A 638 -30.30 -28.50 12.83
CA GLY A 638 -29.21 -28.42 11.86
C GLY A 638 -29.56 -28.99 10.47
N ARG A 639 -30.54 -29.90 10.37
CA ARG A 639 -31.05 -30.38 9.08
C ARG A 639 -31.83 -29.30 8.36
N ASP A 640 -32.69 -28.58 9.09
CA ASP A 640 -33.41 -27.44 8.55
C ASP A 640 -32.43 -26.33 8.14
N ALA A 641 -31.36 -26.11 8.91
CA ALA A 641 -30.30 -25.16 8.54
C ALA A 641 -29.63 -25.55 7.22
N ALA A 642 -29.29 -26.83 7.03
CA ALA A 642 -28.77 -27.33 5.76
C ALA A 642 -29.77 -27.16 4.61
N PHE A 643 -31.06 -27.42 4.84
CA PHE A 643 -32.11 -27.22 3.85
C PHE A 643 -32.23 -25.74 3.45
N ALA A 644 -32.20 -24.83 4.43
CA ALA A 644 -32.16 -23.39 4.18
C ALA A 644 -30.93 -22.96 3.37
N THR A 645 -29.76 -23.59 3.57
CA THR A 645 -28.57 -23.36 2.74
C THR A 645 -28.79 -23.75 1.27
N VAL A 646 -29.45 -24.88 1.00
CA VAL A 646 -29.79 -25.27 -0.39
C VAL A 646 -30.82 -24.31 -0.99
N THR A 647 -31.76 -23.80 -0.19
CA THR A 647 -32.70 -22.75 -0.63
C THR A 647 -31.97 -21.45 -0.97
N LEU A 648 -30.98 -21.03 -0.16
CA LEU A 648 -30.13 -19.87 -0.46
C LEU A 648 -29.33 -20.06 -1.76
N MET A 649 -28.74 -21.24 -1.99
CA MET A 649 -28.05 -21.54 -3.25
C MET A 649 -28.99 -21.54 -4.46
N ALA A 650 -30.25 -21.94 -4.28
CA ALA A 650 -31.28 -21.88 -5.33
C ALA A 650 -31.73 -20.44 -5.62
N GLU A 651 -31.88 -19.62 -4.58
CA GLU A 651 -32.14 -18.18 -4.69
C GLU A 651 -30.96 -17.47 -5.39
N ALA A 652 -29.72 -17.79 -5.02
CA ALA A 652 -28.51 -17.23 -5.63
C ALA A 652 -28.45 -17.51 -7.14
N ALA A 653 -28.68 -18.76 -7.54
CA ALA A 653 -28.76 -19.15 -8.95
C ALA A 653 -30.01 -18.62 -9.70
N THR A 654 -31.00 -18.07 -8.97
CA THR A 654 -32.17 -17.39 -9.56
C THR A 654 -31.90 -15.89 -9.77
N ILE A 655 -31.22 -15.24 -8.81
CA ILE A 655 -30.78 -13.85 -8.90
C ILE A 655 -29.71 -13.69 -9.99
N LEU A 656 -28.68 -14.55 -9.98
CA LEU A 656 -27.60 -14.55 -10.96
C LEU A 656 -27.31 -15.98 -11.43
N PRO A 657 -27.93 -16.45 -12.53
CA PRO A 657 -27.69 -17.78 -13.05
C PRO A 657 -26.20 -17.99 -13.42
N PRO A 658 -25.56 -19.10 -12.98
CA PRO A 658 -24.14 -19.35 -13.24
C PRO A 658 -23.76 -19.22 -14.72
N SER A 659 -24.58 -19.76 -15.62
CA SER A 659 -24.37 -19.65 -17.07
C SER A 659 -24.41 -18.21 -17.59
N THR A 660 -25.27 -17.34 -17.04
CA THR A 660 -25.32 -15.91 -17.40
C THR A 660 -24.03 -15.19 -17.00
N LEU A 661 -23.53 -15.45 -15.79
CA LEU A 661 -22.24 -14.91 -15.32
C LEU A 661 -21.07 -15.41 -16.19
N ILE A 662 -21.02 -16.71 -16.49
CA ILE A 662 -19.97 -17.33 -17.30
C ILE A 662 -20.00 -16.83 -18.75
N ASP A 663 -21.18 -16.77 -19.37
CA ASP A 663 -21.34 -16.30 -20.76
C ASP A 663 -20.95 -14.83 -20.89
N GLU A 664 -21.31 -13.98 -19.92
CA GLU A 664 -20.94 -12.58 -19.91
C GLU A 664 -19.43 -12.39 -19.70
N TYR A 665 -18.81 -13.14 -18.78
CA TYR A 665 -17.35 -13.16 -18.62
C TYR A 665 -16.64 -13.58 -19.92
N ILE A 666 -17.15 -14.59 -20.62
CA ILE A 666 -16.65 -15.02 -21.95
C ILE A 666 -16.86 -13.92 -23.00
N ARG A 667 -18.03 -13.27 -23.03
CA ARG A 667 -18.35 -12.15 -23.94
C ARG A 667 -17.42 -10.95 -23.72
N LEU A 668 -17.09 -10.67 -22.47
CA LEU A 668 -16.11 -9.66 -22.09
C LEU A 668 -14.68 -10.10 -22.44
N GLY A 669 -14.43 -11.37 -22.76
CA GLY A 669 -13.15 -11.90 -23.25
C GLY A 669 -12.33 -12.67 -22.21
N GLY A 670 -12.82 -12.77 -20.98
CA GLY A 670 -12.18 -13.47 -19.86
C GLY A 670 -10.86 -12.85 -19.38
N GLY A 671 -10.29 -13.47 -18.35
CA GLY A 671 -9.11 -12.96 -17.63
C GLY A 671 -9.50 -11.90 -16.59
N SER A 672 -8.50 -11.17 -16.09
CA SER A 672 -8.65 -10.21 -14.98
C SER A 672 -8.36 -8.75 -15.40
N SER A 673 -8.50 -8.42 -16.68
CA SER A 673 -8.28 -7.04 -17.15
C SER A 673 -9.36 -6.09 -16.62
N ALA A 674 -9.03 -4.82 -16.37
CA ALA A 674 -9.98 -3.82 -15.89
C ALA A 674 -11.30 -3.82 -16.69
N ARG A 675 -11.24 -3.82 -18.02
CA ARG A 675 -12.44 -3.90 -18.90
C ARG A 675 -13.35 -5.12 -18.65
N VAL A 676 -12.79 -6.24 -18.22
CA VAL A 676 -13.57 -7.46 -17.89
C VAL A 676 -14.16 -7.33 -16.49
N ILE A 677 -13.39 -6.81 -15.53
CA ILE A 677 -13.84 -6.64 -14.15
C ILE A 677 -14.90 -5.53 -14.04
N ASP A 678 -14.62 -4.34 -14.60
CA ASP A 678 -15.57 -3.22 -14.72
C ASP A 678 -16.82 -3.66 -15.51
N GLY A 679 -16.65 -4.47 -16.56
CA GLY A 679 -17.76 -5.00 -17.35
C GLY A 679 -18.63 -6.02 -16.61
N LEU A 680 -18.06 -6.83 -15.71
CA LEU A 680 -18.83 -7.68 -14.81
C LEU A 680 -19.57 -6.86 -13.75
N TRP A 681 -18.95 -5.78 -13.24
CA TRP A 681 -19.60 -4.87 -12.31
C TRP A 681 -20.78 -4.13 -12.95
N ASP A 682 -20.60 -3.58 -14.15
CA ASP A 682 -21.65 -2.95 -14.95
C ASP A 682 -22.83 -3.91 -15.23
N ALA A 683 -22.55 -5.20 -15.39
CA ALA A 683 -23.56 -6.23 -15.64
C ALA A 683 -24.26 -6.74 -14.38
N PHE A 684 -23.54 -6.91 -13.26
CA PHE A 684 -23.99 -7.72 -12.12
C PHE A 684 -23.78 -7.08 -10.74
N GLY A 685 -23.25 -5.86 -10.62
CA GLY A 685 -22.92 -5.25 -9.33
C GLY A 685 -24.12 -5.07 -8.39
N ASP A 686 -25.30 -4.75 -8.95
CA ASP A 686 -26.55 -4.67 -8.18
C ASP A 686 -27.10 -6.05 -7.80
N ASP A 687 -26.88 -7.08 -8.62
CA ASP A 687 -27.26 -8.46 -8.29
C ASP A 687 -26.33 -9.06 -7.24
N THR A 688 -25.02 -8.76 -7.31
CA THR A 688 -24.02 -9.07 -6.27
C THR A 688 -24.44 -8.50 -4.92
N ALA A 689 -24.91 -7.25 -4.88
CA ALA A 689 -25.44 -6.66 -3.65
C ALA A 689 -26.69 -7.38 -3.12
N LYS A 690 -27.60 -7.86 -3.98
CA LYS A 690 -28.77 -8.67 -3.59
C LYS A 690 -28.37 -10.04 -3.04
N LEU A 691 -27.44 -10.73 -3.71
CA LEU A 691 -26.90 -12.03 -3.29
C LEU A 691 -26.35 -11.95 -1.86
N MET A 692 -25.47 -10.98 -1.61
CA MET A 692 -24.88 -10.75 -0.29
C MET A 692 -25.91 -10.31 0.75
N GLY A 693 -26.92 -9.53 0.36
CA GLY A 693 -28.05 -9.17 1.21
C GLY A 693 -28.89 -10.38 1.63
N ALA A 694 -29.18 -11.29 0.69
CA ALA A 694 -29.85 -12.56 0.96
C ALA A 694 -29.01 -13.44 1.90
N GLY A 695 -27.71 -13.62 1.60
CA GLY A 695 -26.78 -14.36 2.46
C GLY A 695 -26.74 -13.82 3.89
N ALA A 696 -26.67 -12.50 4.06
CA ALA A 696 -26.73 -11.85 5.37
C ALA A 696 -28.05 -12.12 6.10
N ARG A 697 -29.17 -12.15 5.37
CA ARG A 697 -30.48 -12.38 5.96
C ARG A 697 -30.72 -13.84 6.36
N TYR A 698 -30.19 -14.81 5.59
CA TYR A 698 -30.16 -16.23 5.95
C TYR A 698 -29.23 -16.50 7.14
N LEU A 699 -28.03 -15.92 7.16
CA LEU A 699 -27.09 -16.05 8.29
C LEU A 699 -27.71 -15.56 9.60
N ALA A 700 -28.37 -14.40 9.58
CA ALA A 700 -29.10 -13.89 10.74
C ALA A 700 -30.22 -14.83 11.20
N ALA A 701 -30.95 -15.46 10.27
CA ALA A 701 -31.98 -16.44 10.61
C ALA A 701 -31.40 -17.73 11.24
N MET A 702 -30.28 -18.24 10.74
CA MET A 702 -29.57 -19.39 11.31
C MET A 702 -29.06 -19.10 12.73
N TRP A 703 -28.47 -17.92 12.96
CA TRP A 703 -28.03 -17.51 14.30
C TRP A 703 -29.21 -17.37 15.28
N GLU A 704 -30.33 -16.76 14.86
CA GLU A 704 -31.54 -16.67 15.68
C GLU A 704 -32.12 -18.05 16.02
N ALA A 705 -32.18 -18.96 15.04
CA ALA A 705 -32.68 -20.30 15.22
C ALA A 705 -31.79 -21.13 16.16
N ALA A 706 -30.47 -21.10 16.01
CA ALA A 706 -29.55 -21.79 16.91
C ALA A 706 -29.63 -21.25 18.35
N TYR A 707 -29.79 -19.94 18.51
CA TYR A 707 -29.99 -19.30 19.81
C TYR A 707 -31.32 -19.73 20.46
N ALA A 708 -32.40 -19.80 19.68
CA ALA A 708 -33.71 -20.27 20.16
C ALA A 708 -33.69 -21.77 20.51
N ALA A 709 -33.11 -22.62 19.66
CA ALA A 709 -33.02 -24.07 19.85
C ALA A 709 -32.12 -24.48 21.03
N ALA A 710 -31.25 -23.58 21.51
CA ALA A 710 -30.47 -23.78 22.72
C ALA A 710 -31.29 -23.67 24.02
N ASP A 711 -32.43 -22.96 24.00
CA ASP A 711 -33.28 -22.65 25.17
C ASP A 711 -32.46 -22.21 26.41
N THR A 712 -31.40 -21.42 26.17
CA THR A 712 -30.42 -21.02 27.18
C THR A 712 -29.97 -19.58 26.92
N SER A 713 -29.97 -18.75 27.95
CA SER A 713 -29.49 -17.36 27.86
C SER A 713 -27.97 -17.29 27.77
N LEU A 714 -27.46 -16.42 26.89
CA LEU A 714 -26.10 -15.89 26.99
C LEU A 714 -25.89 -15.17 28.36
N PRO A 715 -24.64 -15.01 28.83
CA PRO A 715 -24.34 -14.26 30.04
C PRO A 715 -24.92 -12.83 30.00
N ALA A 716 -25.34 -12.31 31.15
CA ALA A 716 -25.89 -10.96 31.23
C ALA A 716 -24.80 -9.89 31.04
N GLY A 717 -25.01 -9.01 30.07
CA GLY A 717 -24.11 -7.91 29.71
C GLY A 717 -23.28 -8.21 28.46
N ALA A 718 -23.11 -7.19 27.61
CA ALA A 718 -22.24 -7.26 26.44
C ALA A 718 -20.80 -7.54 26.88
N ARG A 719 -20.30 -8.73 26.56
CA ARG A 719 -18.92 -9.15 26.83
C ARG A 719 -18.23 -9.56 25.54
N GLU A 720 -17.13 -8.89 25.28
CA GLU A 720 -16.16 -9.27 24.27
C GLU A 720 -15.41 -10.56 24.69
N ILE A 721 -15.23 -11.46 23.73
CA ILE A 721 -14.47 -12.69 23.88
C ILE A 721 -13.03 -12.46 23.41
N SER A 722 -12.07 -12.97 24.17
CA SER A 722 -10.64 -12.82 23.85
C SER A 722 -10.26 -13.56 22.57
N GLU A 723 -9.58 -12.85 21.67
CA GLU A 723 -8.84 -13.38 20.52
C GLU A 723 -8.08 -14.68 20.83
N GLN A 724 -7.27 -14.69 21.90
CA GLN A 724 -6.48 -15.86 22.30
C GLN A 724 -7.34 -17.05 22.75
N ALA A 725 -8.56 -16.82 23.20
CA ALA A 725 -9.50 -17.87 23.55
C ALA A 725 -10.15 -18.47 22.30
N LEU A 726 -10.55 -17.62 21.34
CA LEU A 726 -11.08 -18.04 20.04
C LEU A 726 -10.04 -18.79 19.20
N ALA A 727 -8.80 -18.29 19.16
CA ALA A 727 -7.67 -18.94 18.51
C ALA A 727 -7.48 -20.39 18.99
N LYS A 728 -7.45 -20.60 20.30
CA LYS A 728 -7.37 -21.95 20.91
C LYS A 728 -8.55 -22.84 20.54
N VAL A 729 -9.72 -22.28 20.25
CA VAL A 729 -10.92 -23.04 19.85
C VAL A 729 -10.83 -23.50 18.39
N TYR A 730 -10.62 -22.62 17.41
CA TYR A 730 -10.57 -23.08 16.00
C TYR A 730 -9.30 -23.86 15.66
N GLN A 731 -8.23 -23.71 16.45
CA GLN A 731 -7.01 -24.52 16.34
C GLN A 731 -7.14 -25.93 16.94
N ASP A 732 -8.10 -26.15 17.85
CA ASP A 732 -8.42 -27.47 18.38
C ASP A 732 -9.01 -28.34 17.27
N LYS A 733 -8.29 -29.38 16.85
CA LYS A 733 -8.70 -30.28 15.77
C LYS A 733 -9.97 -31.09 16.07
N THR A 734 -10.39 -31.15 17.33
CA THR A 734 -11.65 -31.78 17.74
C THR A 734 -12.85 -30.83 17.67
N PHE A 735 -12.61 -29.52 17.63
CA PHE A 735 -13.63 -28.52 17.34
C PHE A 735 -13.86 -28.45 15.82
N LEU A 736 -15.13 -28.53 15.43
CA LEU A 736 -15.63 -28.48 14.04
C LEU A 736 -14.72 -29.17 13.02
N PRO A 737 -14.44 -30.48 13.18
CA PRO A 737 -13.56 -31.20 12.27
C PRO A 737 -14.08 -31.10 10.83
N SER A 738 -13.19 -30.72 9.92
CA SER A 738 -13.39 -30.77 8.48
C SER A 738 -13.54 -32.22 8.04
N LEU A 739 -14.65 -32.52 7.36
CA LEU A 739 -15.00 -33.88 6.97
C LEU A 739 -15.42 -33.90 5.50
N THR A 740 -15.19 -35.04 4.87
CA THR A 740 -15.77 -35.38 3.56
C THR A 740 -17.14 -36.03 3.78
N ILE A 741 -17.98 -36.09 2.74
CA ILE A 741 -19.39 -36.53 2.89
C ILE A 741 -19.52 -37.96 3.45
N ASP A 742 -18.60 -38.86 3.09
CA ASP A 742 -18.49 -40.23 3.63
C ASP A 742 -18.22 -40.29 5.16
N LYS A 743 -17.83 -39.17 5.78
CA LYS A 743 -17.41 -39.08 7.19
C LYS A 743 -18.23 -38.11 8.05
N ILE A 744 -19.04 -37.23 7.45
CA ILE A 744 -19.78 -36.22 8.22
C ILE A 744 -21.02 -36.79 8.93
N GLY A 745 -21.64 -37.84 8.38
CA GLY A 745 -22.87 -38.44 8.90
C GLY A 745 -22.88 -38.79 10.40
N PRO A 746 -21.82 -39.38 10.99
CA PRO A 746 -21.75 -39.67 12.43
C PRO A 746 -21.54 -38.44 13.35
N VAL A 747 -21.44 -37.23 12.80
CA VAL A 747 -21.12 -35.98 13.53
C VAL A 747 -22.27 -34.97 13.48
N ILE A 748 -23.29 -35.23 12.67
CA ILE A 748 -24.51 -34.41 12.51
C ILE A 748 -25.73 -35.17 13.07
N GLY A 749 -26.61 -34.48 13.81
CA GLY A 749 -27.80 -35.06 14.46
C GLY A 749 -27.73 -35.16 15.99
#